data_AF-A0A1X6P0J1-F1
#
_entry.id   AF-A0A1X6P0J1-F1
#
_cell.length_a   1.000
_cell.length_b   1.000
_cell.length_c   1.000
_cell.angle_alpha   90.00
_cell.angle_beta   90.00
_cell.angle_gamma   90.00
#
_symmetry.space_group_name_H-M   'P 1'
#
loop_
_entity.id
_entity.type
_entity.pdbx_description
1 polymer ?
#
loop_
_entity_poly.entity_id
_entity_poly.type
_entity_poly.pdbx_seq_one_letter_code
_entity_poly.pdbx_strand_id
1 'polypeptide(L)'
;MAAWAGKLVSHHVLGGNHNALAKIATLFNVLWRTATCNCCKSWTADDYKSAGSFHPAVSVKRRRQRDQRLQDTAAGEAKALGKRNHALGDTQRRGVCLSLLLEPTTAEQYGKNINLNTVWVMQFALESRGATARELAWSDMSVRTFPGMFHDDGNPARLLCTYITATKTAEGITRCIGALPHVDPWVCPVGAIADALVEWCHRPGGTPSAPPVDFTPVFKPNDAELTAAGVTPDLFREAGNNLFFRRWYRILTSTGPRGGRLKPMTYRHHSDRVRLLLMAMGVPDWMAKTHVLRAAAASMAKLRGVNELDNKDHGIWSVPIGGGPYENAIPNGPVVKALSGRRPDDVVAPTTPRLEVPVPEELQKTLCPWLEAEEKALSERVAANPVAQDEALKDLFDLIRWLRSVYFQTMAARLESTSIPPSAYINRIPLLQHPLFYTFRAQMASTLSAAGEVAAAAAAQIIPPMAQAVRVAVEAVAAASTAETRAIEERLSVRIDAGVAAVNAHTDEGVGRVITHTAAVGADVQSHMDSRFDALEQDLARQRELLARLLTDDIVRDPRSRALVRAELVRAPVPAAPTTATAQVLRSATEPAAPVTTPTPAPPISTQLLTDRRNVRTLQAAGKLAGVPIYESATECVPLLTLAEQPNWGVVLDQYVNGVDGRVSLMEAQQLFGKRWRLCPREPAARRNVIKTFSERSHLHRAFDVEYARRGHAVGKDRVLRDLKAKFPAEASLKAVLSRSKREYPVEKGGECV
;
A
#
# COMPACT_ATOMS: atom_id res chain seq x y z
N MET A 1 11.94 41.40 31.92
CA MET A 1 12.84 41.12 33.06
C MET A 1 13.36 39.69 32.96
N ALA A 2 14.57 39.45 33.46
CA ALA A 2 15.37 38.22 33.54
C ALA A 2 14.78 36.87 33.05
N ALA A 3 15.49 36.24 32.10
CA ALA A 3 15.42 34.81 31.85
C ALA A 3 16.17 34.02 32.94
N TRP A 4 15.68 32.84 33.32
CA TRP A 4 16.41 31.90 34.18
C TRP A 4 17.27 30.96 33.32
N ALA A 5 18.58 30.99 33.52
CA ALA A 5 19.52 30.09 32.85
C ALA A 5 19.56 28.72 33.56
N GLY A 6 19.04 27.68 32.90
CA GLY A 6 19.21 26.30 33.36
C GLY A 6 20.67 25.85 33.23
N LYS A 7 21.32 25.50 34.35
CA LYS A 7 22.70 24.96 34.35
C LYS A 7 22.78 23.67 33.52
N LEU A 8 23.66 23.63 32.52
CA LEU A 8 24.09 22.35 31.93
C LEU A 8 24.79 21.51 33.00
N VAL A 9 24.26 20.32 33.27
CA VAL A 9 24.98 19.28 33.99
C VAL A 9 25.99 18.67 33.04
N SER A 10 27.28 18.66 33.41
CA SER A 10 28.33 18.21 32.49
C SER A 10 28.26 16.70 32.22
N HIS A 11 28.72 16.29 31.04
CA HIS A 11 28.71 14.90 30.58
C HIS A 11 29.44 13.93 31.54
N HIS A 12 30.37 14.43 32.35
CA HIS A 12 31.05 13.67 33.38
C HIS A 12 30.16 13.24 34.56
N VAL A 13 29.14 14.03 34.94
CA VAL A 13 28.23 13.67 36.04
C VAL A 13 27.27 12.54 35.60
N LEU A 14 26.77 12.60 34.36
CA LEU A 14 25.96 11.53 33.76
C LEU A 14 26.78 10.24 33.53
N GLY A 15 28.05 10.37 33.13
CA GLY A 15 28.99 9.26 33.05
C GLY A 15 29.33 8.65 34.42
N GLY A 16 29.52 9.48 35.45
CA GLY A 16 29.78 9.05 36.82
C GLY A 16 28.63 8.21 37.40
N ASN A 17 27.39 8.65 37.19
CA ASN A 17 26.20 7.92 37.63
C ASN A 17 26.00 6.60 36.87
N HIS A 18 26.31 6.54 35.57
CA HIS A 18 26.34 5.27 34.82
C HIS A 18 27.39 4.30 35.36
N ASN A 19 28.59 4.79 35.69
CA ASN A 19 29.67 3.96 36.21
C ASN A 19 29.38 3.47 37.65
N ALA A 20 28.65 4.24 38.45
CA ALA A 20 28.13 3.81 39.75
C ALA A 20 27.08 2.68 39.63
N LEU A 21 26.15 2.79 38.68
CA LEU A 21 25.15 1.74 38.42
C LEU A 21 25.78 0.46 37.86
N ALA A 22 26.80 0.56 37.01
CA ALA A 22 27.57 -0.60 36.55
C ALA A 22 28.26 -1.33 37.72
N LYS A 23 28.83 -0.59 38.68
CA LYS A 23 29.43 -1.17 39.89
C LYS A 23 28.42 -1.89 40.78
N ILE A 24 27.17 -1.40 40.86
CA ILE A 24 26.09 -2.09 41.59
C ILE A 24 25.75 -3.44 40.91
N ALA A 25 25.66 -3.48 39.58
CA ALA A 25 25.46 -4.73 38.84
C ALA A 25 26.62 -5.74 39.04
N THR A 26 27.86 -5.26 39.11
CA THR A 26 29.02 -6.10 39.45
C THR A 26 28.95 -6.60 40.90
N LEU A 27 28.49 -5.79 41.85
CA LEU A 27 28.32 -6.18 43.25
C LEU A 27 27.28 -7.31 43.40
N PHE A 28 26.14 -7.22 42.70
CA PHE A 28 25.14 -8.29 42.66
C PHE A 28 25.67 -9.56 41.99
N ASN A 29 26.47 -9.46 40.92
CA ASN A 29 27.13 -10.63 40.31
C ASN A 29 28.13 -11.32 41.25
N VAL A 30 28.84 -10.57 42.10
CA VAL A 30 29.75 -11.13 43.11
C VAL A 30 28.95 -11.81 44.23
N LEU A 31 27.90 -11.16 44.75
CA LEU A 31 27.01 -11.73 45.76
C LEU A 31 26.28 -13.00 45.27
N TRP A 32 25.88 -13.05 44.00
CA TRP A 32 25.25 -14.24 43.41
C TRP A 32 26.23 -15.40 43.23
N ARG A 33 27.49 -15.12 42.88
CA ARG A 33 28.56 -16.15 42.78
C ARG A 33 28.99 -16.72 44.13
N THR A 34 28.77 -15.99 45.23
CA THR A 34 29.13 -16.43 46.59
C THR A 34 27.95 -16.95 47.41
N ALA A 35 26.71 -16.87 46.90
CA ALA A 35 25.52 -17.36 47.56
C ALA A 35 25.46 -18.91 47.56
N THR A 36 25.68 -19.52 48.73
CA THR A 36 25.73 -20.99 48.89
C THR A 36 24.36 -21.64 49.15
N CYS A 37 23.25 -20.90 49.04
CA CYS A 37 21.89 -21.38 49.29
C CYS A 37 21.51 -22.58 48.40
N ASN A 38 20.86 -23.59 48.97
CA ASN A 38 20.29 -24.70 48.19
C ASN A 38 19.24 -24.23 47.17
N CYS A 39 18.58 -23.09 47.42
CA CYS A 39 17.68 -22.41 46.48
C CYS A 39 18.37 -21.89 45.21
N CYS A 40 19.65 -21.49 45.30
CA CYS A 40 20.46 -21.08 44.15
C CYS A 40 21.10 -22.29 43.45
N LYS A 41 21.29 -23.42 44.17
CA LYS A 41 21.86 -24.65 43.61
C LYS A 41 20.88 -25.46 42.75
N SER A 42 19.56 -25.25 42.84
CA SER A 42 18.59 -25.89 41.93
C SER A 42 18.49 -25.20 40.57
N TRP A 43 19.24 -24.11 40.36
CA TRP A 43 19.37 -23.37 39.11
C TRP A 43 20.82 -23.52 38.60
N THR A 44 21.17 -24.74 38.18
CA THR A 44 22.54 -25.06 37.72
C THR A 44 22.86 -24.41 36.37
N ALA A 45 24.16 -24.34 36.06
CA ALA A 45 24.72 -23.58 34.93
C ALA A 45 24.32 -24.08 33.52
N ASP A 46 23.48 -25.11 33.42
CA ASP A 46 23.01 -25.68 32.15
C ASP A 46 21.94 -24.79 31.49
N ASP A 47 21.06 -24.18 32.29
CA ASP A 47 20.08 -23.19 31.81
C ASP A 47 20.73 -21.89 31.30
N TYR A 48 21.96 -21.59 31.74
CA TYR A 48 22.71 -20.42 31.29
C TYR A 48 23.45 -20.65 29.95
N LYS A 49 23.64 -21.91 29.54
CA LYS A 49 24.37 -22.27 28.31
C LYS A 49 23.45 -22.62 27.14
N SER A 50 22.23 -23.11 27.37
CA SER A 50 21.29 -23.50 26.32
C SER A 50 20.44 -22.32 25.80
N ALA A 51 20.21 -21.28 26.61
CA ALA A 51 19.66 -20.01 26.15
C ALA A 51 20.12 -18.84 27.04
N GLY A 52 20.46 -17.69 26.42
CA GLY A 52 20.71 -16.45 27.17
C GLY A 52 19.45 -16.01 27.91
N SER A 53 19.42 -16.22 29.22
CA SER A 53 18.19 -16.26 30.01
C SER A 53 17.66 -14.89 30.48
N PHE A 54 16.32 -14.74 30.47
CA PHE A 54 15.44 -14.16 31.52
C PHE A 54 14.34 -13.12 31.15
N HIS A 55 13.12 -13.43 31.65
CA HIS A 55 11.85 -12.66 31.79
C HIS A 55 11.04 -12.16 30.56
N PRO A 56 10.03 -12.95 30.12
CA PRO A 56 8.95 -12.50 29.23
C PRO A 56 8.05 -11.35 29.77
N ALA A 57 7.88 -11.24 31.09
CA ALA A 57 7.00 -10.22 31.68
C ALA A 57 7.57 -8.79 31.55
N VAL A 58 8.91 -8.65 31.56
CA VAL A 58 9.58 -7.34 31.44
C VAL A 58 9.64 -6.89 29.98
N SER A 59 9.78 -7.82 29.02
CA SER A 59 9.74 -7.52 27.59
C SER A 59 8.33 -7.08 27.15
N VAL A 60 7.25 -7.68 27.67
CA VAL A 60 5.87 -7.20 27.44
C VAL A 60 5.67 -5.76 27.96
N LYS A 61 6.17 -5.45 29.17
CA LYS A 61 6.10 -4.08 29.73
C LYS A 61 6.91 -3.07 28.91
N ARG A 62 8.10 -3.46 28.41
CA ARG A 62 8.92 -2.60 27.53
C ARG A 62 8.36 -2.48 26.12
N ARG A 63 7.66 -3.49 25.59
CA ARG A 63 6.91 -3.40 24.33
C ARG A 63 5.81 -2.34 24.46
N ARG A 64 4.97 -2.39 25.51
CA ARG A 64 3.98 -1.32 25.79
C ARG A 64 4.59 0.08 25.97
N GLN A 65 5.75 0.20 26.62
CA GLN A 65 6.48 1.49 26.71
C GLN A 65 7.12 1.96 25.39
N ARG A 66 7.33 1.06 24.44
CA ARG A 66 7.78 1.35 23.07
C ARG A 66 6.58 1.72 22.19
N ASP A 67 5.46 1.01 22.30
CA ASP A 67 4.20 1.30 21.62
C ASP A 67 3.74 2.75 21.91
N GLN A 68 3.86 3.18 23.18
CA GLN A 68 3.56 4.56 23.59
C GLN A 68 4.48 5.63 22.95
N ARG A 69 5.73 5.29 22.61
CA ARG A 69 6.69 6.22 21.94
C ARG A 69 6.66 6.11 20.42
N LEU A 70 6.05 5.05 19.87
CA LEU A 70 5.96 4.81 18.43
C LEU A 70 4.77 5.53 17.79
N GLN A 71 3.77 5.95 18.58
CA GLN A 71 2.76 6.92 18.15
C GLN A 71 3.40 8.26 17.70
N ASP A 72 4.58 8.60 18.24
CA ASP A 72 5.24 9.89 18.00
C ASP A 72 6.19 9.92 16.79
N THR A 73 6.37 8.83 16.02
CA THR A 73 7.44 8.78 14.97
C THR A 73 7.02 8.16 13.62
N ALA A 74 6.14 8.83 12.88
CA ALA A 74 5.71 8.45 11.51
C ALA A 74 6.83 8.49 10.43
N ALA A 75 8.04 8.98 10.75
CA ALA A 75 9.12 9.20 9.78
C ALA A 75 9.65 7.94 9.07
N GLY A 76 9.29 6.74 9.54
CA GLY A 76 9.68 5.46 8.93
C GLY A 76 8.81 4.99 7.75
N GLU A 77 7.64 5.59 7.51
CA GLU A 77 6.59 5.04 6.63
C GLU A 77 6.82 5.33 5.14
N ALA A 78 7.29 6.54 4.79
CA ALA A 78 7.39 6.97 3.39
C ALA A 78 8.41 6.15 2.56
N LYS A 79 9.57 5.82 3.15
CA LYS A 79 10.63 5.02 2.49
C LYS A 79 10.21 3.57 2.22
N ALA A 80 9.09 3.14 2.80
CA ALA A 80 8.61 1.78 2.79
C ALA A 80 7.53 1.53 1.73
N LEU A 81 6.73 2.54 1.38
CA LEU A 81 5.57 2.38 0.49
C LEU A 81 5.94 2.33 -1.01
N GLY A 82 7.01 3.00 -1.43
CA GLY A 82 7.36 3.24 -2.84
C GLY A 82 7.95 2.06 -3.64
N LYS A 83 7.25 0.90 -3.70
CA LYS A 83 7.34 -0.18 -4.74
C LYS A 83 6.59 -1.49 -4.36
N ARG A 84 5.90 -1.58 -3.22
CA ARG A 84 5.47 -2.87 -2.60
C ARG A 84 4.30 -3.64 -3.24
N ASN A 85 3.73 -3.23 -4.38
CA ASN A 85 2.68 -4.02 -5.05
C ASN A 85 3.24 -5.19 -5.87
N HIS A 86 3.86 -6.16 -5.19
CA HIS A 86 4.24 -7.45 -5.76
C HIS A 86 3.18 -8.49 -5.41
N ALA A 87 2.14 -8.57 -6.26
CA ALA A 87 1.01 -9.47 -6.11
C ALA A 87 1.36 -10.92 -6.50
N LEU A 88 2.25 -11.56 -5.72
CA LEU A 88 2.44 -13.00 -5.73
C LEU A 88 1.66 -13.63 -4.57
N GLY A 89 0.43 -14.03 -4.85
CA GLY A 89 -0.47 -14.66 -3.88
C GLY A 89 -0.19 -16.15 -3.68
N ASP A 90 -0.78 -16.74 -2.64
CA ASP A 90 -0.57 -18.15 -2.29
C ASP A 90 -0.94 -19.12 -3.43
N THR A 91 -1.94 -18.81 -4.26
CA THR A 91 -2.29 -19.59 -5.45
C THR A 91 -1.12 -19.77 -6.42
N GLN A 92 -0.37 -18.69 -6.69
CA GLN A 92 0.80 -18.74 -7.58
C GLN A 92 1.97 -19.44 -6.91
N ARG A 93 2.17 -19.23 -5.59
CA ARG A 93 3.20 -19.95 -4.82
C ARG A 93 2.95 -21.46 -4.82
N ARG A 94 1.70 -21.87 -4.58
CA ARG A 94 1.23 -23.25 -4.65
C ARG A 94 1.45 -23.82 -6.05
N GLY A 95 1.07 -23.08 -7.09
CA GLY A 95 1.29 -23.48 -8.48
C GLY A 95 2.75 -23.82 -8.80
N VAL A 96 3.71 -22.99 -8.36
CA VAL A 96 5.15 -23.30 -8.48
C VAL A 96 5.52 -24.59 -7.74
N CYS A 97 5.02 -24.81 -6.52
CA CYS A 97 5.27 -26.04 -5.78
C CYS A 97 4.70 -27.28 -6.50
N LEU A 98 3.49 -27.16 -7.08
CA LEU A 98 2.83 -28.22 -7.83
C LEU A 98 3.62 -28.58 -9.10
N SER A 99 4.06 -27.59 -9.89
CA SER A 99 4.93 -27.84 -11.06
C SER A 99 6.23 -28.55 -10.67
N LEU A 100 6.88 -28.14 -9.57
CA LEU A 100 8.11 -28.79 -9.11
C LEU A 100 7.90 -30.25 -8.66
N LEU A 101 6.79 -30.56 -8.00
CA LEU A 101 6.59 -31.87 -7.34
C LEU A 101 5.69 -32.85 -8.11
N LEU A 102 4.91 -32.37 -9.09
CA LEU A 102 3.95 -33.21 -9.85
C LEU A 102 4.33 -33.42 -11.32
N GLU A 103 5.34 -32.72 -11.83
CA GLU A 103 5.91 -33.04 -13.15
C GLU A 103 6.46 -34.48 -13.18
N PRO A 104 6.12 -35.30 -14.21
CA PRO A 104 6.67 -36.64 -14.39
C PRO A 104 8.20 -36.59 -14.47
N THR A 105 8.86 -37.22 -13.50
CA THR A 105 10.30 -37.07 -13.26
C THR A 105 10.93 -38.39 -12.82
N THR A 106 12.25 -38.51 -13.00
CA THR A 106 13.04 -39.58 -12.37
C THR A 106 13.23 -39.28 -10.89
N ALA A 107 13.57 -40.31 -10.09
CA ALA A 107 13.86 -40.15 -8.67
C ALA A 107 14.93 -39.07 -8.38
N GLU A 108 15.99 -39.03 -9.19
CA GLU A 108 17.06 -38.06 -9.09
C GLU A 108 16.59 -36.63 -9.43
N GLN A 109 15.77 -36.48 -10.48
CA GLN A 109 15.23 -35.17 -10.85
C GLN A 109 14.18 -34.67 -9.85
N TYR A 110 13.40 -35.57 -9.26
CA TYR A 110 12.49 -35.27 -8.16
C TYR A 110 13.26 -34.76 -6.92
N GLY A 111 14.37 -35.40 -6.56
CA GLY A 111 15.27 -34.91 -5.50
C GLY A 111 15.82 -33.50 -5.78
N LYS A 112 16.25 -33.22 -7.02
CA LYS A 112 16.66 -31.86 -7.44
C LYS A 112 15.51 -30.85 -7.35
N ASN A 113 14.28 -31.25 -7.68
CA ASN A 113 13.10 -30.41 -7.55
C ASN A 113 12.69 -30.18 -6.08
N ILE A 114 12.84 -31.16 -5.17
CA ILE A 114 12.67 -30.95 -3.71
C ILE A 114 13.62 -29.87 -3.21
N ASN A 115 14.92 -29.97 -3.54
CA ASN A 115 15.92 -29.00 -3.14
C ASN A 115 15.55 -27.57 -3.63
N LEU A 116 15.03 -27.43 -4.85
CA LEU A 116 14.55 -26.14 -5.36
C LEU A 116 13.26 -25.67 -4.67
N ASN A 117 12.32 -26.58 -4.41
CA ASN A 117 11.05 -26.28 -3.72
C ASN A 117 11.28 -25.84 -2.27
N THR A 118 12.24 -26.45 -1.58
CA THR A 118 12.61 -26.10 -0.21
C THR A 118 13.17 -24.69 -0.14
N VAL A 119 14.11 -24.34 -1.03
CA VAL A 119 14.62 -22.97 -1.16
C VAL A 119 13.49 -21.98 -1.49
N TRP A 120 12.57 -22.34 -2.39
CA TRP A 120 11.41 -21.52 -2.77
C TRP A 120 10.48 -21.23 -1.59
N VAL A 121 10.07 -22.25 -0.83
CA VAL A 121 9.17 -22.09 0.31
C VAL A 121 9.87 -21.37 1.47
N MET A 122 11.11 -21.74 1.81
CA MET A 122 11.85 -21.14 2.93
C MET A 122 12.22 -19.68 2.66
N GLN A 123 12.52 -19.29 1.42
CA GLN A 123 12.83 -17.90 1.11
C GLN A 123 11.60 -16.98 1.36
N PHE A 124 10.37 -17.47 1.14
CA PHE A 124 9.16 -16.74 1.51
C PHE A 124 8.98 -16.69 3.04
N ALA A 125 9.03 -17.83 3.73
CA ALA A 125 8.80 -17.91 5.17
C ALA A 125 9.80 -17.06 6.00
N LEU A 126 11.06 -17.04 5.57
CA LEU A 126 12.14 -16.29 6.23
C LEU A 126 12.21 -14.80 5.80
N GLU A 127 11.33 -14.34 4.90
CA GLU A 127 11.48 -13.07 4.16
C GLU A 127 12.90 -12.85 3.57
N SER A 128 13.63 -13.93 3.28
CA SER A 128 15.07 -13.85 3.09
C SER A 128 15.46 -13.52 1.65
N ARG A 129 16.73 -13.16 1.46
CA ARG A 129 17.30 -13.12 0.11
C ARG A 129 17.59 -14.56 -0.31
N GLY A 130 17.41 -14.87 -1.59
CA GLY A 130 17.65 -16.23 -2.10
C GLY A 130 19.08 -16.77 -1.90
N ALA A 131 20.07 -15.95 -1.50
CA ALA A 131 21.36 -16.45 -1.03
C ALA A 131 21.22 -17.18 0.32
N THR A 132 20.71 -16.47 1.33
CA THR A 132 20.41 -17.00 2.67
C THR A 132 19.60 -18.30 2.61
N ALA A 133 18.57 -18.37 1.77
CA ALA A 133 17.76 -19.60 1.63
C ALA A 133 18.48 -20.78 0.92
N ARG A 134 19.52 -20.53 0.10
CA ARG A 134 20.33 -21.58 -0.56
C ARG A 134 21.50 -22.07 0.28
N GLU A 135 21.91 -21.27 1.26
CA GLU A 135 23.09 -21.51 2.11
C GLU A 135 22.72 -22.02 3.51
N LEU A 136 21.41 -22.23 3.76
CA LEU A 136 20.87 -22.74 5.02
C LEU A 136 21.37 -24.16 5.34
N ALA A 137 22.07 -24.31 6.46
CA ALA A 137 22.55 -25.58 7.00
C ALA A 137 21.56 -26.21 7.99
N TRP A 138 21.67 -27.52 8.22
CA TRP A 138 20.84 -28.22 9.20
C TRP A 138 21.06 -27.72 10.64
N SER A 139 22.28 -27.29 10.96
CA SER A 139 22.67 -26.67 12.24
C SER A 139 22.10 -25.27 12.46
N ASP A 140 21.60 -24.60 11.42
CA ASP A 140 20.97 -23.29 11.54
C ASP A 140 19.54 -23.40 12.08
N MET A 141 19.01 -24.61 12.24
CA MET A 141 17.61 -24.86 12.57
C MET A 141 17.42 -25.62 13.87
N SER A 142 16.41 -25.23 14.63
CA SER A 142 15.92 -25.96 15.80
C SER A 142 14.40 -25.98 15.83
N VAL A 143 13.82 -26.94 16.54
CA VAL A 143 12.41 -26.87 16.94
C VAL A 143 12.31 -26.24 18.32
N ARG A 144 11.55 -25.15 18.45
CA ARG A 144 11.35 -24.45 19.72
C ARG A 144 9.86 -24.28 20.01
N THR A 145 9.56 -24.03 21.27
CA THR A 145 8.19 -23.87 21.76
C THR A 145 8.12 -22.58 22.56
N PHE A 146 7.16 -21.72 22.24
CA PHE A 146 6.99 -20.42 22.90
C PHE A 146 5.60 -20.30 23.52
N PRO A 147 5.44 -20.69 24.81
CA PRO A 147 4.18 -20.49 25.54
C PRO A 147 3.77 -19.02 25.52
N GLY A 148 2.48 -18.75 25.29
CA GLY A 148 1.93 -17.39 25.26
C GLY A 148 2.31 -16.55 24.03
N MET A 149 3.04 -17.08 23.03
CA MET A 149 3.40 -16.29 21.83
C MET A 149 2.23 -16.08 20.87
N PHE A 150 1.29 -17.04 20.82
CA PHE A 150 0.20 -17.05 19.82
C PHE A 150 -1.21 -17.00 20.43
N HIS A 151 -1.36 -17.30 21.75
CA HIS A 151 -2.61 -17.35 22.52
C HIS A 151 -2.41 -16.88 23.95
N ASP A 152 -3.48 -16.35 24.53
CA ASP A 152 -3.57 -16.04 25.96
C ASP A 152 -3.83 -17.29 26.83
N ASP A 153 -4.27 -18.41 26.24
CA ASP A 153 -4.50 -19.69 26.94
C ASP A 153 -3.20 -20.45 27.29
N GLY A 154 -2.05 -19.94 26.84
CA GLY A 154 -0.73 -20.53 27.07
C GLY A 154 -0.36 -21.72 26.19
N ASN A 155 -1.24 -22.19 25.29
CA ASN A 155 -1.03 -23.42 24.54
C ASN A 155 0.24 -23.35 23.66
N PRO A 156 1.19 -24.29 23.82
CA PRO A 156 2.47 -24.27 23.13
C PRO A 156 2.36 -24.66 21.65
N ALA A 157 2.69 -23.74 20.74
CA ALA A 157 2.91 -24.07 19.34
C ALA A 157 4.39 -24.41 19.09
N ARG A 158 4.65 -25.57 18.44
CA ARG A 158 5.99 -25.92 17.94
C ARG A 158 6.33 -25.07 16.72
N LEU A 159 7.50 -24.45 16.77
CA LEU A 159 7.99 -23.50 15.78
C LEU A 159 9.30 -23.98 15.18
N LEU A 160 9.43 -23.91 13.85
CA LEU A 160 10.73 -24.04 13.21
C LEU A 160 11.48 -22.72 13.39
N CYS A 161 12.55 -22.74 14.17
CA CYS A 161 13.41 -21.59 14.42
C CYS A 161 14.66 -21.69 13.53
N THR A 162 14.91 -20.67 12.73
CA THR A 162 16.08 -20.56 11.85
C THR A 162 16.97 -19.41 12.29
N TYR A 163 18.23 -19.70 12.64
CA TYR A 163 19.22 -18.74 13.09
C TYR A 163 20.07 -18.24 11.93
N ILE A 164 20.13 -16.92 11.74
CA ILE A 164 20.79 -16.27 10.59
C ILE A 164 21.76 -15.21 11.12
N THR A 165 23.04 -15.33 10.79
CA THR A 165 24.14 -14.47 11.30
C THR A 165 24.61 -13.39 10.34
N ALA A 166 24.24 -13.49 9.05
CA ALA A 166 24.71 -12.60 8.00
C ALA A 166 23.58 -12.18 7.05
N THR A 167 23.26 -10.87 7.08
CA THR A 167 22.62 -10.19 5.95
C THR A 167 23.41 -8.92 5.65
N LYS A 168 23.36 -8.40 4.41
CA LYS A 168 24.05 -7.16 3.97
C LYS A 168 23.73 -5.87 4.77
N THR A 169 22.94 -5.98 5.84
CA THR A 169 22.43 -4.89 6.68
C THR A 169 22.68 -5.14 8.17
N ALA A 170 23.16 -6.32 8.55
CA ALA A 170 23.47 -6.71 9.92
C ALA A 170 24.44 -7.91 9.87
N GLU A 171 25.74 -7.61 9.74
CA GLU A 171 26.81 -8.61 9.84
C GLU A 171 27.19 -8.75 11.32
N GLY A 172 27.35 -9.99 11.81
CA GLY A 172 27.74 -10.27 13.20
C GLY A 172 26.59 -10.29 14.23
N ILE A 173 25.33 -10.28 13.80
CA ILE A 173 24.16 -10.39 14.70
C ILE A 173 23.33 -11.62 14.31
N THR A 174 23.31 -12.64 15.18
CA THR A 174 22.43 -13.81 15.04
C THR A 174 20.97 -13.44 15.27
N ARG A 175 20.10 -13.67 14.28
CA ARG A 175 18.64 -13.52 14.37
C ARG A 175 17.93 -14.86 14.28
N CYS A 176 16.96 -15.09 15.15
CA CYS A 176 16.01 -16.19 15.06
C CYS A 176 14.78 -15.76 14.25
N ILE A 177 14.59 -16.33 13.06
CA ILE A 177 13.37 -16.19 12.27
C ILE A 177 12.55 -17.48 12.44
N GLY A 178 11.29 -17.33 12.84
CA GLY A 178 10.37 -18.45 13.05
C GLY A 178 9.54 -18.77 11.82
N ALA A 179 9.10 -20.02 11.71
CA ALA A 179 8.11 -20.46 10.74
C ALA A 179 7.15 -21.48 11.36
N LEU A 180 5.85 -21.14 11.40
CA LEU A 180 4.79 -22.08 11.75
C LEU A 180 4.46 -22.97 10.54
N PRO A 181 3.92 -24.19 10.77
CA PRO A 181 3.31 -24.96 9.70
C PRO A 181 2.17 -24.20 9.02
N HIS A 182 2.22 -24.13 7.69
CA HIS A 182 1.21 -23.43 6.89
C HIS A 182 -0.08 -24.26 6.80
N VAL A 183 -1.23 -23.58 6.70
CA VAL A 183 -2.54 -24.24 6.51
C VAL A 183 -2.55 -25.10 5.23
N ASP A 184 -2.19 -24.50 4.10
CA ASP A 184 -1.90 -25.21 2.85
C ASP A 184 -0.60 -26.06 2.97
N PRO A 185 -0.65 -27.39 2.79
CA PRO A 185 0.52 -28.28 2.90
C PRO A 185 1.54 -28.16 1.75
N TRP A 186 1.19 -27.54 0.62
CA TRP A 186 2.10 -27.37 -0.53
C TRP A 186 3.09 -26.22 -0.35
N VAL A 187 2.70 -25.17 0.38
CA VAL A 187 3.54 -23.99 0.69
C VAL A 187 3.99 -23.97 2.17
N CYS A 188 3.91 -25.13 2.85
CA CYS A 188 4.27 -25.28 4.25
C CYS A 188 5.80 -25.34 4.44
N PRO A 189 6.43 -24.40 5.18
CA PRO A 189 7.89 -24.39 5.38
C PRO A 189 8.38 -25.62 6.13
N VAL A 190 7.72 -26.01 7.22
CA VAL A 190 8.08 -27.22 7.99
C VAL A 190 7.90 -28.48 7.14
N GLY A 191 6.89 -28.51 6.26
CA GLY A 191 6.69 -29.59 5.29
C GLY A 191 7.79 -29.64 4.23
N ALA A 192 8.24 -28.50 3.73
CA ALA A 192 9.33 -28.41 2.76
C ALA A 192 10.69 -28.81 3.36
N ILE A 193 10.93 -28.51 4.64
CA ILE A 193 12.09 -29.04 5.37
C ILE A 193 11.96 -30.55 5.61
N ALA A 194 10.76 -31.07 5.85
CA ALA A 194 10.52 -32.52 5.93
C ALA A 194 10.77 -33.22 4.57
N ASP A 195 10.39 -32.59 3.45
CA ASP A 195 10.71 -33.07 2.10
C ASP A 195 12.25 -33.13 1.89
N ALA A 196 12.96 -32.07 2.30
CA ALA A 196 14.42 -32.01 2.23
C ALA A 196 15.11 -33.05 3.14
N LEU A 197 14.53 -33.36 4.31
CA LEU A 197 15.02 -34.41 5.19
C LEU A 197 14.93 -35.80 4.51
N VAL A 198 13.83 -36.07 3.81
CA VAL A 198 13.70 -37.31 3.02
C VAL A 198 14.68 -37.34 1.86
N GLU A 199 14.89 -36.23 1.15
CA GLU A 199 15.93 -36.16 0.11
C GLU A 199 17.33 -36.41 0.69
N TRP A 200 17.62 -35.86 1.87
CA TRP A 200 18.91 -35.97 2.52
C TRP A 200 19.21 -37.40 3.01
N CYS A 201 18.22 -38.07 3.60
CA CYS A 201 18.36 -39.40 4.21
C CYS A 201 18.02 -40.60 3.30
N HIS A 202 17.08 -40.42 2.38
CA HIS A 202 16.56 -41.48 1.49
C HIS A 202 16.86 -41.18 0.01
N ARG A 203 17.97 -40.47 -0.26
CA ARG A 203 18.44 -40.23 -1.63
C ARG A 203 18.58 -41.56 -2.39
N PRO A 204 18.13 -41.68 -3.64
CA PRO A 204 18.36 -42.86 -4.46
C PRO A 204 19.85 -43.24 -4.50
N GLY A 205 20.16 -44.51 -4.24
CA GLY A 205 21.54 -45.03 -4.15
C GLY A 205 22.24 -44.80 -2.80
N GLY A 206 21.59 -44.16 -1.81
CA GLY A 206 22.07 -44.11 -0.43
C GLY A 206 21.64 -45.34 0.39
N THR A 207 22.16 -45.45 1.62
CA THR A 207 21.79 -46.48 2.61
C THR A 207 20.91 -45.87 3.72
N PRO A 208 19.58 -46.04 3.68
CA PRO A 208 18.66 -45.41 4.64
C PRO A 208 18.91 -45.74 6.12
N SER A 209 19.54 -46.89 6.39
CA SER A 209 19.86 -47.40 7.73
C SER A 209 21.06 -46.72 8.40
N ALA A 210 21.73 -45.79 7.74
CA ALA A 210 22.90 -45.07 8.27
C ALA A 210 22.74 -43.55 8.12
N PRO A 211 23.34 -42.74 9.01
CA PRO A 211 23.29 -41.30 8.88
C PRO A 211 23.98 -40.84 7.58
N PRO A 212 23.48 -39.81 6.88
CA PRO A 212 24.06 -39.41 5.58
C PRO A 212 25.41 -38.68 5.67
N VAL A 213 25.87 -38.44 6.91
CA VAL A 213 27.06 -37.69 7.32
C VAL A 213 27.55 -38.26 8.64
N ASP A 214 28.84 -38.12 8.92
CA ASP A 214 29.41 -38.42 10.24
C ASP A 214 29.16 -37.24 11.19
N PHE A 215 28.64 -37.53 12.38
CA PHE A 215 28.37 -36.57 13.46
C PHE A 215 29.50 -36.47 14.49
N THR A 216 30.54 -37.32 14.36
CA THR A 216 31.68 -37.35 15.27
C THR A 216 32.48 -36.04 15.19
N PRO A 217 32.79 -35.38 16.32
CA PRO A 217 33.65 -34.19 16.32
C PRO A 217 35.10 -34.55 16.01
N VAL A 218 35.73 -33.76 15.12
CA VAL A 218 37.17 -33.82 14.88
C VAL A 218 37.85 -32.90 15.89
N PHE A 219 38.43 -33.47 16.94
CA PHE A 219 39.22 -32.72 17.92
C PHE A 219 40.58 -32.35 17.35
N LYS A 220 41.02 -31.09 17.55
CA LYS A 220 42.29 -30.54 17.01
C LYS A 220 42.50 -30.88 15.51
N PRO A 221 41.57 -30.47 14.62
CA PRO A 221 41.65 -30.81 13.20
C PRO A 221 42.95 -30.26 12.59
N ASN A 222 43.53 -31.02 11.66
CA ASN A 222 44.64 -30.58 10.83
C ASN A 222 44.15 -29.76 9.63
N ASP A 223 45.08 -29.08 8.97
CA ASP A 223 44.73 -28.10 7.92
C ASP A 223 44.18 -28.77 6.65
N ALA A 224 44.50 -30.04 6.40
CA ALA A 224 43.92 -30.83 5.31
C ALA A 224 42.47 -31.24 5.62
N GLU A 225 42.15 -31.59 6.87
CA GLU A 225 40.77 -31.87 7.32
C GLU A 225 39.89 -30.62 7.25
N LEU A 226 40.41 -29.47 7.67
CA LEU A 226 39.75 -28.18 7.53
C LEU A 226 39.49 -27.85 6.06
N THR A 227 40.52 -27.98 5.20
CA THR A 227 40.41 -27.71 3.75
C THR A 227 39.44 -28.68 3.06
N ALA A 228 39.44 -29.97 3.41
CA ALA A 228 38.50 -30.98 2.89
C ALA A 228 37.04 -30.73 3.32
N ALA A 229 36.85 -30.01 4.44
CA ALA A 229 35.55 -29.49 4.86
C ALA A 229 35.26 -28.05 4.34
N GLY A 230 36.11 -27.53 3.46
CA GLY A 230 35.99 -26.21 2.83
C GLY A 230 36.24 -25.02 3.77
N VAL A 231 36.94 -25.24 4.89
CA VAL A 231 37.31 -24.23 5.89
C VAL A 231 38.72 -23.75 5.58
N THR A 232 38.94 -22.43 5.53
CA THR A 232 40.28 -21.86 5.45
C THR A 232 40.99 -22.07 6.79
N PRO A 233 42.13 -22.79 6.85
CA PRO A 233 42.79 -23.10 8.12
C PRO A 233 43.16 -21.84 8.93
N ASP A 234 43.74 -20.83 8.27
CA ASP A 234 44.17 -19.59 8.92
C ASP A 234 43.02 -18.90 9.67
N LEU A 235 41.88 -18.67 8.99
CA LEU A 235 40.68 -18.06 9.57
C LEU A 235 40.09 -18.90 10.72
N PHE A 236 40.23 -20.23 10.67
CA PHE A 236 39.77 -21.11 11.74
C PHE A 236 40.63 -20.99 13.00
N ARG A 237 41.97 -20.90 12.85
CA ARG A 237 42.90 -20.65 13.96
C ARG A 237 42.76 -19.22 14.51
N GLU A 238 42.65 -18.23 13.63
CA GLU A 238 42.52 -16.80 13.98
C GLU A 238 41.25 -16.52 14.80
N ALA A 239 40.14 -17.22 14.51
CA ALA A 239 38.91 -17.16 15.28
C ALA A 239 38.99 -17.78 16.69
N GLY A 240 40.16 -18.29 17.12
CA GLY A 240 40.37 -18.90 18.44
C GLY A 240 39.72 -20.29 18.60
N ASN A 241 39.24 -20.90 17.52
CA ASN A 241 38.57 -22.20 17.53
C ASN A 241 39.58 -23.36 17.65
N ASN A 242 40.23 -23.45 18.81
CA ASN A 242 41.41 -24.29 19.00
C ASN A 242 41.10 -25.75 19.39
N LEU A 243 39.82 -26.10 19.60
CA LEU A 243 39.42 -27.33 20.30
C LEU A 243 38.83 -28.42 19.38
N PHE A 244 37.85 -28.10 18.53
CA PHE A 244 37.19 -29.07 17.66
C PHE A 244 36.57 -28.44 16.42
N PHE A 245 36.41 -29.25 15.37
CA PHE A 245 35.62 -28.95 14.18
C PHE A 245 34.54 -30.03 13.98
N ARG A 246 33.33 -29.60 13.58
CA ARG A 246 32.19 -30.49 13.32
C ARG A 246 31.76 -30.33 11.88
N ARG A 247 32.10 -31.30 11.02
CA ARG A 247 31.82 -31.24 9.57
C ARG A 247 30.33 -31.11 9.26
N TRP A 248 29.50 -31.69 10.12
CA TRP A 248 28.06 -31.72 9.95
C TRP A 248 27.40 -30.32 10.01
N TYR A 249 28.00 -29.35 10.73
CA TYR A 249 27.54 -27.95 10.85
C TYR A 249 27.50 -27.18 9.51
N ARG A 250 28.06 -27.74 8.44
CA ARG A 250 28.09 -27.11 7.10
C ARG A 250 27.22 -27.83 6.07
N ILE A 251 26.54 -28.88 6.49
CA ILE A 251 25.73 -29.72 5.61
C ILE A 251 24.44 -28.98 5.31
N LEU A 252 24.24 -28.68 4.04
CA LEU A 252 23.14 -27.85 3.57
C LEU A 252 21.83 -28.62 3.61
N THR A 253 20.77 -27.90 3.98
CA THR A 253 19.37 -28.35 3.86
C THR A 253 18.95 -28.51 2.40
N SER A 254 19.55 -27.75 1.48
CA SER A 254 19.27 -27.82 0.06
C SER A 254 20.55 -27.70 -0.78
N THR A 255 20.83 -28.72 -1.58
CA THR A 255 22.08 -28.90 -2.33
C THR A 255 21.96 -28.48 -3.79
N GLY A 256 23.07 -28.05 -4.39
CA GLY A 256 23.12 -27.72 -5.81
C GLY A 256 23.04 -28.96 -6.72
N PRO A 257 22.44 -28.89 -7.93
CA PRO A 257 22.22 -30.06 -8.80
C PRO A 257 23.47 -30.82 -9.27
N ARG A 258 24.66 -30.23 -9.10
CA ARG A 258 25.98 -30.75 -9.44
C ARG A 258 26.98 -30.56 -8.29
N GLY A 259 26.47 -30.47 -7.06
CA GLY A 259 27.25 -30.22 -5.86
C GLY A 259 27.00 -31.28 -4.80
N GLY A 260 28.06 -31.74 -4.13
CA GLY A 260 27.93 -32.56 -2.94
C GLY A 260 27.25 -31.79 -1.78
N ARG A 261 27.06 -32.47 -0.64
CA ARG A 261 26.26 -32.00 0.52
C ARG A 261 26.67 -30.64 1.14
N LEU A 262 27.80 -30.07 0.73
CA LEU A 262 28.35 -28.78 1.18
C LEU A 262 28.19 -27.63 0.16
N LYS A 263 27.73 -27.90 -1.07
CA LYS A 263 27.76 -26.93 -2.17
C LYS A 263 26.35 -26.39 -2.46
N PRO A 264 26.10 -25.09 -2.25
CA PRO A 264 24.77 -24.51 -2.47
C PRO A 264 24.42 -24.48 -3.94
N MET A 265 23.13 -24.39 -4.22
CA MET A 265 22.61 -24.14 -5.56
C MET A 265 23.12 -22.79 -6.09
N THR A 266 23.50 -22.73 -7.38
CA THR A 266 23.99 -21.46 -7.96
C THR A 266 22.84 -20.46 -8.14
N TYR A 267 23.13 -19.17 -8.01
CA TYR A 267 22.14 -18.11 -8.24
C TYR A 267 21.49 -18.23 -9.63
N ARG A 268 22.30 -18.49 -10.67
CA ARG A 268 21.82 -18.66 -12.05
C ARG A 268 20.83 -19.82 -12.17
N HIS A 269 21.16 -21.00 -11.65
CA HIS A 269 20.25 -22.15 -11.71
C HIS A 269 18.93 -21.90 -10.98
N HIS A 270 18.98 -21.33 -9.76
CA HIS A 270 17.76 -20.93 -9.04
C HIS A 270 16.96 -19.93 -9.89
N SER A 271 17.59 -18.82 -10.33
CA SER A 271 16.91 -17.73 -11.04
C SER A 271 16.28 -18.18 -12.35
N ASP A 272 16.99 -18.95 -13.17
CA ASP A 272 16.50 -19.38 -14.49
C ASP A 272 15.30 -20.33 -14.34
N ARG A 273 15.35 -21.27 -13.39
CA ARG A 273 14.24 -22.21 -13.13
C ARG A 273 13.02 -21.51 -12.52
N VAL A 274 13.21 -20.68 -11.48
CA VAL A 274 12.11 -19.99 -10.80
C VAL A 274 11.45 -18.94 -11.71
N ARG A 275 12.21 -18.25 -12.57
CA ARG A 275 11.65 -17.31 -13.55
C ARG A 275 10.65 -18.00 -14.48
N LEU A 276 11.02 -19.13 -15.07
CA LEU A 276 10.14 -19.88 -15.98
C LEU A 276 8.87 -20.38 -15.28
N LEU A 277 9.00 -20.92 -14.06
CA LEU A 277 7.87 -21.37 -13.25
C LEU A 277 6.93 -20.21 -12.87
N LEU A 278 7.47 -19.05 -12.52
CA LEU A 278 6.67 -17.85 -12.23
C LEU A 278 5.93 -17.33 -13.47
N MET A 279 6.59 -17.32 -14.63
CA MET A 279 5.96 -16.94 -15.89
C MET A 279 4.82 -17.90 -16.28
N ALA A 280 4.98 -19.20 -16.05
CA ALA A 280 3.90 -20.19 -16.23
C ALA A 280 2.70 -19.93 -15.29
N MET A 281 2.94 -19.35 -14.10
CA MET A 281 1.88 -18.91 -13.17
C MET A 281 1.35 -17.48 -13.48
N GLY A 282 1.57 -16.98 -14.70
CA GLY A 282 1.08 -15.67 -15.15
C GLY A 282 1.79 -14.47 -14.53
N VAL A 283 2.92 -14.66 -13.82
CA VAL A 283 3.71 -13.56 -13.28
C VAL A 283 4.49 -12.88 -14.41
N PRO A 284 4.35 -11.56 -14.63
CA PRO A 284 5.07 -10.85 -15.68
C PRO A 284 6.59 -11.02 -15.56
N ASP A 285 7.27 -11.16 -16.70
CA ASP A 285 8.71 -11.42 -16.76
C ASP A 285 9.58 -10.43 -15.95
N TRP A 286 9.22 -9.15 -15.96
CA TRP A 286 9.91 -8.11 -15.19
C TRP A 286 9.83 -8.30 -13.66
N MET A 287 8.84 -9.06 -13.18
CA MET A 287 8.59 -9.42 -11.79
C MET A 287 9.09 -10.84 -11.45
N ALA A 288 9.26 -11.72 -12.43
CA ALA A 288 9.64 -13.13 -12.29
C ALA A 288 11.13 -13.31 -11.88
N LYS A 289 11.47 -12.89 -10.66
CA LYS A 289 12.84 -12.84 -10.12
C LYS A 289 12.90 -13.48 -8.74
N THR A 290 14.01 -14.12 -8.37
CA THR A 290 14.14 -14.83 -7.09
C THR A 290 13.82 -13.97 -5.86
N HIS A 291 14.15 -12.68 -5.88
CA HIS A 291 13.88 -11.77 -4.76
C HIS A 291 12.41 -11.35 -4.60
N VAL A 292 11.52 -11.73 -5.53
CA VAL A 292 10.08 -11.42 -5.44
C VAL A 292 9.45 -11.96 -4.16
N LEU A 293 9.88 -13.14 -3.72
CA LEU A 293 9.32 -13.82 -2.54
C LEU A 293 9.42 -12.99 -1.25
N ARG A 294 10.53 -12.28 -1.07
CA ARG A 294 10.75 -11.43 0.10
C ARG A 294 9.78 -10.25 0.14
N ALA A 295 9.51 -9.63 -1.01
CA ALA A 295 8.51 -8.57 -1.10
C ALA A 295 7.07 -9.11 -1.04
N ALA A 296 6.84 -10.31 -1.58
CA ALA A 296 5.55 -10.99 -1.53
C ALA A 296 5.17 -11.39 -0.09
N ALA A 297 6.09 -11.96 0.69
CA ALA A 297 5.88 -12.31 2.09
C ALA A 297 5.56 -11.07 2.93
N ALA A 298 6.36 -10.00 2.84
CA ALA A 298 6.06 -8.72 3.47
C ALA A 298 4.68 -8.16 3.08
N SER A 299 4.29 -8.29 1.81
CA SER A 299 2.97 -7.85 1.33
C SER A 299 1.83 -8.73 1.85
N MET A 300 2.03 -10.06 1.92
CA MET A 300 1.06 -11.01 2.47
C MET A 300 0.88 -10.84 3.99
N ALA A 301 1.96 -10.56 4.73
CA ALA A 301 1.87 -10.20 6.15
C ALA A 301 1.02 -8.93 6.34
N LYS A 302 1.25 -7.88 5.53
CA LYS A 302 0.44 -6.66 5.56
C LYS A 302 -1.02 -6.90 5.17
N LEU A 303 -1.29 -7.68 4.12
CA LEU A 303 -2.65 -8.05 3.69
C LEU A 303 -3.42 -8.82 4.77
N ARG A 304 -2.71 -9.56 5.63
CA ARG A 304 -3.27 -10.29 6.77
C ARG A 304 -3.37 -9.45 8.05
N GLY A 305 -3.07 -8.16 8.01
CA GLY A 305 -3.23 -7.24 9.15
C GLY A 305 -1.99 -7.06 10.03
N VAL A 306 -0.82 -7.59 9.65
CA VAL A 306 0.43 -7.30 10.39
C VAL A 306 0.83 -5.84 10.18
N ASN A 307 1.14 -5.15 11.29
CA ASN A 307 1.62 -3.78 11.24
C ASN A 307 2.98 -3.67 10.53
N GLU A 308 3.31 -2.47 10.05
CA GLU A 308 4.49 -2.28 9.22
C GLU A 308 5.82 -2.40 9.99
N LEU A 309 5.82 -2.24 11.31
CA LEU A 309 7.03 -2.33 12.13
C LEU A 309 7.47 -3.77 12.35
N ASP A 310 6.54 -4.65 12.76
CA ASP A 310 6.80 -6.09 12.92
C ASP A 310 7.30 -6.71 11.60
N ASN A 311 6.71 -6.29 10.49
CA ASN A 311 7.09 -6.67 9.13
C ASN A 311 8.51 -6.19 8.74
N LYS A 312 8.86 -4.93 9.05
CA LYS A 312 10.22 -4.40 8.86
C LYS A 312 11.27 -5.14 9.69
N ASP A 313 10.93 -5.53 10.91
CA ASP A 313 11.84 -6.21 11.82
C ASP A 313 12.07 -7.67 11.43
N HIS A 314 10.99 -8.46 11.22
CA HIS A 314 11.09 -9.85 10.77
C HIS A 314 11.89 -9.97 9.47
N GLY A 315 11.56 -9.15 8.47
CA GLY A 315 12.28 -9.13 7.20
C GLY A 315 13.68 -8.50 7.26
N ILE A 316 14.12 -7.89 8.37
CA ILE A 316 15.43 -7.20 8.44
C ILE A 316 15.51 -6.11 7.34
N TRP A 317 14.50 -5.26 7.24
CA TRP A 317 14.41 -4.17 6.25
C TRP A 317 15.05 -2.86 6.73
N SER A 318 15.42 -2.78 8.01
CA SER A 318 16.07 -1.65 8.67
C SER A 318 17.05 -2.15 9.72
N VAL A 319 18.16 -1.42 9.93
CA VAL A 319 19.06 -1.64 11.07
C VAL A 319 18.32 -1.26 12.36
N PRO A 320 18.28 -2.10 13.40
CA PRO A 320 17.68 -1.73 14.68
C PRO A 320 18.50 -0.65 15.37
N ILE A 321 17.87 0.47 15.71
CA ILE A 321 18.47 1.43 16.65
C ILE A 321 18.23 0.87 18.06
N GLY A 322 19.29 0.34 18.68
CA GLY A 322 19.27 -0.13 20.08
C GLY A 322 18.89 -1.59 20.30
N GLY A 323 18.77 -2.42 19.25
CA GLY A 323 18.42 -3.84 19.37
C GLY A 323 19.54 -4.65 20.02
N GLY A 324 19.43 -4.90 21.32
CA GLY A 324 20.36 -5.76 22.06
C GLY A 324 20.33 -7.23 21.56
N PRO A 325 21.34 -8.06 21.90
CA PRO A 325 21.43 -9.44 21.41
C PRO A 325 20.17 -10.27 21.69
N TYR A 326 19.49 -10.01 22.80
CA TYR A 326 18.25 -10.69 23.20
C TYR A 326 17.04 -10.40 22.31
N GLU A 327 16.91 -9.20 21.72
CA GLU A 327 15.77 -8.88 20.85
C GLU A 327 15.80 -9.70 19.54
N ASN A 328 16.98 -10.21 19.17
CA ASN A 328 17.17 -10.99 17.97
C ASN A 328 16.91 -12.50 18.19
N ALA A 329 16.70 -12.97 19.43
CA ALA A 329 16.58 -14.39 19.75
C ALA A 329 15.15 -14.96 19.68
N ILE A 330 14.12 -14.10 19.58
CA ILE A 330 12.71 -14.50 19.63
C ILE A 330 12.01 -14.12 18.32
N PRO A 331 11.35 -15.06 17.61
CA PRO A 331 10.61 -14.78 16.39
C PRO A 331 9.43 -13.80 16.55
N ASN A 332 9.10 -13.09 15.46
CA ASN A 332 7.98 -12.15 15.42
C ASN A 332 6.63 -12.90 15.29
N GLY A 333 6.00 -13.22 16.42
CA GLY A 333 4.72 -13.97 16.49
C GLY A 333 3.65 -13.52 15.47
N PRO A 334 3.29 -12.23 15.38
CA PRO A 334 2.35 -11.72 14.39
C PRO A 334 2.72 -12.03 12.93
N VAL A 335 3.96 -11.80 12.52
CA VAL A 335 4.42 -12.13 11.15
C VAL A 335 4.42 -13.63 10.93
N VAL A 336 4.94 -14.40 11.89
CA VAL A 336 4.99 -15.87 11.84
C VAL A 336 3.59 -16.48 11.68
N LYS A 337 2.58 -15.96 12.39
CA LYS A 337 1.18 -16.39 12.26
C LYS A 337 0.61 -16.01 10.90
N ALA A 338 0.84 -14.78 10.43
CA ALA A 338 0.41 -14.32 9.10
C ALA A 338 1.02 -15.12 7.94
N LEU A 339 2.32 -15.40 7.99
CA LEU A 339 3.02 -16.18 6.96
C LEU A 339 2.65 -17.67 7.00
N SER A 340 1.95 -18.15 8.04
CA SER A 340 1.38 -19.51 8.13
C SER A 340 0.01 -19.66 7.42
N GLY A 341 -0.52 -18.59 6.83
CA GLY A 341 -1.82 -18.60 6.17
C GLY A 341 -3.00 -18.12 7.02
N ARG A 342 -2.75 -17.81 8.30
CA ARG A 342 -3.75 -17.38 9.31
C ARG A 342 -3.71 -15.86 9.48
N ARG A 343 -4.62 -15.27 10.27
CA ARG A 343 -4.50 -13.87 10.67
C ARG A 343 -3.79 -13.74 12.02
N PRO A 344 -3.10 -12.60 12.30
CA PRO A 344 -2.49 -12.34 13.60
C PRO A 344 -3.51 -12.20 14.73
N ASP A 345 -4.69 -11.65 14.43
CA ASP A 345 -5.80 -11.34 15.34
C ASP A 345 -6.70 -12.54 15.67
N ASP A 346 -6.54 -13.68 14.97
CA ASP A 346 -7.25 -14.92 15.30
C ASP A 346 -6.90 -15.35 16.75
N VAL A 347 -7.85 -15.31 17.69
CA VAL A 347 -7.57 -15.74 19.09
C VAL A 347 -7.30 -17.24 19.24
N VAL A 348 -7.71 -18.05 18.25
CA VAL A 348 -7.60 -19.51 18.22
C VAL A 348 -6.21 -19.97 17.78
N ALA A 349 -5.80 -21.14 18.32
CA ALA A 349 -4.87 -22.11 17.73
C ALA A 349 -4.21 -21.77 16.36
N PRO A 350 -2.88 -21.70 16.15
CA PRO A 350 -2.31 -22.02 14.84
C PRO A 350 -2.33 -23.53 14.60
N THR A 351 -3.32 -24.24 15.16
CA THR A 351 -3.56 -25.64 14.89
C THR A 351 -3.82 -25.81 13.40
N THR A 352 -3.36 -26.95 12.89
CA THR A 352 -3.65 -27.37 11.52
C THR A 352 -4.22 -28.76 11.67
N PRO A 353 -5.49 -29.04 11.33
CA PRO A 353 -6.10 -30.34 11.62
C PRO A 353 -5.27 -31.53 11.15
N ARG A 354 -4.62 -31.41 9.99
CA ARG A 354 -3.67 -32.41 9.45
C ARG A 354 -2.46 -32.74 10.36
N LEU A 355 -2.08 -31.85 11.27
CA LEU A 355 -0.94 -32.05 12.19
C LEU A 355 -1.36 -32.63 13.54
N GLU A 356 -2.66 -32.67 13.81
CA GLU A 356 -3.26 -33.29 15.00
C GLU A 356 -3.51 -34.79 14.77
N VAL A 357 -3.59 -35.23 13.50
CA VAL A 357 -3.69 -36.66 13.16
C VAL A 357 -2.39 -37.38 13.57
N PRO A 358 -2.44 -38.32 14.53
CA PRO A 358 -1.25 -38.98 15.04
C PRO A 358 -0.66 -39.93 13.98
N VAL A 359 0.65 -39.86 13.77
CA VAL A 359 1.36 -40.79 12.86
C VAL A 359 1.79 -42.03 13.66
N PRO A 360 1.49 -43.26 13.19
CA PRO A 360 1.96 -44.49 13.85
C PRO A 360 3.48 -44.48 14.06
N GLU A 361 3.95 -44.85 15.25
CA GLU A 361 5.37 -44.79 15.63
C GLU A 361 6.25 -45.62 14.68
N GLU A 362 5.79 -46.82 14.30
CA GLU A 362 6.47 -47.68 13.34
C GLU A 362 6.61 -47.03 11.96
N LEU A 363 5.61 -46.26 11.51
CA LEU A 363 5.71 -45.48 10.27
C LEU A 363 6.72 -44.33 10.44
N GLN A 364 6.72 -43.64 11.59
CA GLN A 364 7.69 -42.58 11.89
C GLN A 364 9.15 -43.10 11.87
N LYS A 365 9.41 -44.27 12.45
CA LYS A 365 10.74 -44.92 12.49
C LYS A 365 11.30 -45.25 11.10
N THR A 366 10.45 -45.42 10.08
CA THR A 366 10.94 -45.62 8.69
C THR A 366 11.71 -44.40 8.13
N LEU A 367 11.47 -43.19 8.66
CA LEU A 367 12.23 -42.00 8.30
C LEU A 367 13.40 -41.79 9.27
N CYS A 368 14.63 -41.79 8.76
CA CYS A 368 15.85 -41.68 9.56
C CYS A 368 15.96 -42.79 10.64
N PRO A 369 15.89 -44.09 10.28
CA PRO A 369 15.88 -45.20 11.25
C PRO A 369 17.14 -45.31 12.12
N TRP A 370 18.20 -44.57 11.79
CA TRP A 370 19.44 -44.46 12.56
C TRP A 370 19.39 -43.47 13.73
N LEU A 371 18.34 -42.63 13.85
CA LEU A 371 18.29 -41.51 14.80
C LEU A 371 18.56 -41.95 16.24
N GLU A 372 17.80 -42.93 16.72
CA GLU A 372 17.90 -43.44 18.10
C GLU A 372 19.30 -44.00 18.42
N ALA A 373 19.99 -44.57 17.43
CA ALA A 373 21.35 -45.07 17.59
C ALA A 373 22.36 -43.91 17.69
N GLU A 374 22.21 -42.85 16.91
CA GLU A 374 23.06 -41.66 16.97
C GLU A 374 22.83 -40.80 18.22
N GLU A 375 21.60 -40.77 18.75
CA GLU A 375 21.29 -40.15 20.05
C GLU A 375 21.98 -40.88 21.20
N LYS A 376 21.94 -42.22 21.17
CA LYS A 376 22.67 -43.05 22.12
C LYS A 376 24.18 -42.84 21.98
N ALA A 377 24.72 -42.86 20.76
CA ALA A 377 26.14 -42.62 20.50
C ALA A 377 26.59 -41.21 20.94
N LEU A 378 25.77 -40.18 20.77
CA LEU A 378 26.05 -38.84 21.31
C LEU A 378 26.11 -38.86 22.85
N SER A 379 25.15 -39.53 23.48
CA SER A 379 25.09 -39.64 24.95
C SER A 379 26.32 -40.37 25.52
N GLU A 380 26.74 -41.46 24.88
CA GLU A 380 27.96 -42.21 25.22
C GLU A 380 29.23 -41.36 24.99
N ARG A 381 29.32 -40.62 23.87
CA ARG A 381 30.43 -39.70 23.60
C ARG A 381 30.55 -38.59 24.66
N VAL A 382 29.41 -38.03 25.10
CA VAL A 382 29.38 -36.97 26.13
C VAL A 382 29.74 -37.52 27.51
N ALA A 383 29.30 -38.73 27.85
CA ALA A 383 29.68 -39.40 29.09
C ALA A 383 31.18 -39.73 29.14
N ALA A 384 31.77 -40.15 28.01
CA ALA A 384 33.21 -40.42 27.91
C ALA A 384 34.08 -39.15 27.86
N ASN A 385 33.57 -38.07 27.24
CA ASN A 385 34.24 -36.78 27.15
C ASN A 385 33.22 -35.64 27.15
N PRO A 386 33.10 -34.86 28.24
CA PRO A 386 32.16 -33.73 28.31
C PRO A 386 32.36 -32.66 27.21
N VAL A 387 33.56 -32.55 26.64
CA VAL A 387 33.85 -31.62 25.52
C VAL A 387 33.19 -32.08 24.20
N ALA A 388 32.72 -33.33 24.13
CA ALA A 388 31.96 -33.84 22.98
C ALA A 388 30.51 -33.29 22.89
N GLN A 389 30.05 -32.54 23.91
CA GLN A 389 28.73 -31.90 23.95
C GLN A 389 28.42 -31.12 22.65
N ASP A 390 27.22 -31.30 22.12
CA ASP A 390 26.77 -30.77 20.83
C ASP A 390 25.27 -30.43 20.91
N GLU A 391 24.97 -29.21 21.34
CA GLU A 391 23.57 -28.74 21.47
C GLU A 391 22.90 -28.57 20.09
N ALA A 392 23.67 -28.21 19.05
CA ALA A 392 23.13 -28.12 17.70
C ALA A 392 22.73 -29.51 17.17
N LEU A 393 23.45 -30.58 17.55
CA LEU A 393 23.10 -31.94 17.14
C LEU A 393 21.88 -32.46 17.89
N LYS A 394 21.69 -32.10 19.17
CA LYS A 394 20.45 -32.34 19.90
C LYS A 394 19.26 -31.61 19.24
N ASP A 395 19.43 -30.32 18.92
CA ASP A 395 18.44 -29.53 18.20
C ASP A 395 18.07 -30.17 16.84
N LEU A 396 19.05 -30.74 16.13
CA LEU A 396 18.84 -31.50 14.90
C LEU A 396 18.08 -32.80 15.15
N PHE A 397 18.40 -33.55 16.21
CA PHE A 397 17.69 -34.79 16.54
C PHE A 397 16.22 -34.54 16.93
N ASP A 398 15.96 -33.51 17.74
CA ASP A 398 14.60 -33.07 18.07
C ASP A 398 13.82 -32.57 16.85
N LEU A 399 14.51 -31.88 15.93
CA LEU A 399 13.95 -31.47 14.65
C LEU A 399 13.61 -32.68 13.79
N ILE A 400 14.50 -33.66 13.63
CA ILE A 400 14.24 -34.90 12.88
C ILE A 400 13.04 -35.65 13.49
N ARG A 401 12.97 -35.79 14.82
CA ARG A 401 11.84 -36.44 15.50
C ARG A 401 10.52 -35.71 15.23
N TRP A 402 10.50 -34.39 15.14
CA TRP A 402 9.31 -33.65 14.70
C TRP A 402 8.97 -33.91 13.23
N LEU A 403 9.97 -33.83 12.35
CA LEU A 403 9.80 -33.94 10.90
C LEU A 403 9.36 -35.35 10.47
N ARG A 404 9.70 -36.40 11.24
CA ARG A 404 9.12 -37.75 11.08
C ARG A 404 7.59 -37.72 11.01
N SER A 405 6.93 -37.08 11.98
CA SER A 405 5.47 -36.90 11.95
C SER A 405 5.03 -35.94 10.84
N VAL A 406 5.65 -34.76 10.75
CA VAL A 406 5.22 -33.70 9.81
C VAL A 406 5.33 -34.14 8.35
N TYR A 407 6.29 -35.01 8.00
CA TYR A 407 6.44 -35.56 6.66
C TYR A 407 5.18 -36.31 6.23
N PHE A 408 4.80 -37.36 6.96
CA PHE A 408 3.64 -38.19 6.61
C PHE A 408 2.34 -37.39 6.68
N GLN A 409 2.15 -36.55 7.70
CA GLN A 409 1.01 -35.64 7.83
C GLN A 409 0.87 -34.70 6.63
N THR A 410 1.99 -34.12 6.17
CA THR A 410 1.99 -33.20 5.02
C THR A 410 1.78 -33.97 3.72
N MET A 411 2.40 -35.14 3.54
CA MET A 411 2.22 -35.97 2.34
C MET A 411 0.79 -36.49 2.20
N ALA A 412 0.20 -37.07 3.25
CA ALA A 412 -1.20 -37.50 3.21
C ALA A 412 -2.13 -36.32 2.87
N ALA A 413 -1.96 -35.16 3.52
CA ALA A 413 -2.76 -33.98 3.20
C ALA A 413 -2.55 -33.45 1.77
N ARG A 414 -1.35 -33.58 1.18
CA ARG A 414 -1.09 -33.24 -0.23
C ARG A 414 -1.82 -34.20 -1.19
N LEU A 415 -1.77 -35.50 -0.92
CA LEU A 415 -2.41 -36.54 -1.74
C LEU A 415 -3.94 -36.51 -1.65
N GLU A 416 -4.51 -36.06 -0.52
CA GLU A 416 -5.97 -35.89 -0.36
C GLU A 416 -6.48 -34.55 -0.90
N SER A 417 -5.73 -33.45 -0.73
CA SER A 417 -6.19 -32.11 -1.13
C SER A 417 -5.90 -31.73 -2.57
N THR A 418 -5.39 -32.65 -3.41
CA THR A 418 -4.97 -32.35 -4.80
C THR A 418 -4.99 -33.60 -5.66
N SER A 419 -5.54 -33.49 -6.88
CA SER A 419 -5.44 -34.56 -7.87
C SER A 419 -3.99 -34.73 -8.33
N ILE A 420 -3.43 -35.91 -8.11
CA ILE A 420 -2.02 -36.24 -8.40
C ILE A 420 -1.96 -37.00 -9.73
N PRO A 421 -1.19 -36.54 -10.74
CA PRO A 421 -1.02 -37.28 -11.99
C PRO A 421 -0.46 -38.70 -11.72
N PRO A 422 -1.00 -39.77 -12.32
CA PRO A 422 -0.50 -41.14 -12.12
C PRO A 422 0.99 -41.32 -12.48
N SER A 423 1.49 -40.48 -13.39
CA SER A 423 2.89 -40.43 -13.84
C SER A 423 3.83 -39.62 -12.93
N ALA A 424 3.31 -38.89 -11.94
CA ALA A 424 4.12 -38.10 -11.01
C ALA A 424 4.94 -39.01 -10.08
N TYR A 425 6.22 -38.67 -9.86
CA TYR A 425 7.13 -39.50 -9.06
C TYR A 425 6.71 -39.62 -7.59
N ILE A 426 5.96 -38.65 -7.05
CA ILE A 426 5.43 -38.67 -5.68
C ILE A 426 4.65 -39.96 -5.36
N ASN A 427 3.94 -40.53 -6.33
CA ASN A 427 3.19 -41.80 -6.21
C ASN A 427 4.09 -43.04 -6.09
N ARG A 428 5.41 -42.90 -6.28
CA ARG A 428 6.41 -43.99 -6.29
C ARG A 428 7.43 -43.87 -5.16
N ILE A 429 7.28 -42.90 -4.26
CA ILE A 429 8.18 -42.72 -3.11
C ILE A 429 8.04 -43.95 -2.18
N PRO A 430 9.13 -44.69 -1.87
CA PRO A 430 9.05 -45.92 -1.08
C PRO A 430 8.38 -45.76 0.28
N LEU A 431 8.68 -44.67 1.00
CA LEU A 431 8.06 -44.35 2.31
C LEU A 431 6.52 -44.24 2.23
N LEU A 432 5.99 -43.84 1.07
CA LEU A 432 4.54 -43.68 0.84
C LEU A 432 3.88 -44.97 0.29
N GLN A 433 4.67 -46.00 -0.05
CA GLN A 433 4.15 -47.35 -0.36
C GLN A 433 4.03 -48.24 0.88
N HIS A 434 4.46 -47.75 2.05
CA HIS A 434 4.41 -48.53 3.29
C HIS A 434 2.94 -48.84 3.67
N PRO A 435 2.57 -50.09 4.01
CA PRO A 435 1.17 -50.46 4.28
C PRO A 435 0.45 -49.57 5.29
N LEU A 436 1.14 -49.18 6.38
CA LEU A 436 0.59 -48.28 7.41
C LEU A 436 0.26 -46.87 6.87
N PHE A 437 0.92 -46.41 5.80
CA PHE A 437 0.64 -45.10 5.22
C PHE A 437 -0.74 -45.04 4.56
N TYR A 438 -1.22 -46.12 3.93
CA TYR A 438 -2.58 -46.14 3.35
C TYR A 438 -3.66 -45.99 4.42
N THR A 439 -3.54 -46.69 5.54
CA THR A 439 -4.46 -46.58 6.69
C THR A 439 -4.41 -45.18 7.30
N PHE A 440 -3.21 -44.64 7.53
CA PHE A 440 -3.03 -43.28 8.02
C PHE A 440 -3.59 -42.22 7.05
N ARG A 441 -3.43 -42.43 5.74
CA ARG A 441 -3.97 -41.55 4.69
C ARG A 441 -5.50 -41.54 4.67
N ALA A 442 -6.15 -42.69 4.88
CA ALA A 442 -7.61 -42.75 5.04
C ALA A 442 -8.10 -41.99 6.29
N GLN A 443 -7.38 -42.10 7.41
CA GLN A 443 -7.67 -41.30 8.61
C GLN A 443 -7.50 -39.79 8.34
N MET A 444 -6.43 -39.39 7.66
CA MET A 444 -6.20 -38.01 7.23
C MET A 444 -7.36 -37.47 6.38
N ALA A 445 -7.86 -38.26 5.42
CA ALA A 445 -8.98 -37.89 4.57
C ALA A 445 -10.24 -37.59 5.39
N SER A 446 -10.57 -38.48 6.35
CA SER A 446 -11.70 -38.30 7.25
C SER A 446 -11.57 -37.04 8.12
N THR A 447 -10.40 -36.79 8.72
CA THR A 447 -10.15 -35.58 9.52
C THR A 447 -10.25 -34.30 8.68
N LEU A 448 -9.75 -34.32 7.44
CA LEU A 448 -9.84 -33.17 6.54
C LEU A 448 -11.29 -32.92 6.06
N SER A 449 -12.09 -33.96 5.81
CA SER A 449 -13.52 -33.82 5.50
C SER A 449 -14.27 -33.19 6.67
N ALA A 450 -14.12 -33.74 7.88
CA ALA A 450 -14.78 -33.23 9.08
C ALA A 450 -14.40 -31.76 9.38
N ALA A 451 -13.12 -31.41 9.24
CA ALA A 451 -12.68 -30.01 9.38
C ALA A 451 -13.27 -29.09 8.29
N GLY A 452 -13.42 -29.59 7.07
CA GLY A 452 -14.09 -28.88 5.97
C GLY A 452 -15.58 -28.67 6.21
N GLU A 453 -16.28 -29.67 6.74
CA GLU A 453 -17.70 -29.59 7.12
C GLU A 453 -17.92 -28.58 8.25
N VAL A 454 -17.09 -28.58 9.29
CA VAL A 454 -17.13 -27.57 10.36
C VAL A 454 -16.89 -26.16 9.82
N ALA A 455 -15.91 -25.98 8.92
CA ALA A 455 -15.64 -24.69 8.29
C ALA A 455 -16.80 -24.22 7.39
N ALA A 456 -17.42 -25.14 6.63
CA ALA A 456 -18.58 -24.85 5.79
C ALA A 456 -19.81 -24.48 6.64
N ALA A 457 -20.06 -25.18 7.75
CA ALA A 457 -21.13 -24.86 8.69
C ALA A 457 -20.93 -23.48 9.34
N ALA A 458 -19.71 -23.15 9.77
CA ALA A 458 -19.38 -21.82 10.30
C ALA A 458 -19.58 -20.72 9.25
N ALA A 459 -19.16 -20.95 8.00
CA ALA A 459 -19.42 -20.01 6.90
C ALA A 459 -20.92 -19.83 6.63
N ALA A 460 -21.70 -20.91 6.63
CA ALA A 460 -23.15 -20.89 6.45
C ALA A 460 -23.88 -20.12 7.57
N GLN A 461 -23.34 -20.09 8.79
CA GLN A 461 -23.87 -19.28 9.89
C GLN A 461 -23.53 -17.79 9.75
N ILE A 462 -22.35 -17.43 9.20
CA ILE A 462 -21.87 -16.05 9.11
C ILE A 462 -22.38 -15.32 7.85
N ILE A 463 -22.56 -16.02 6.73
CA ILE A 463 -22.97 -15.41 5.46
C ILE A 463 -24.33 -14.69 5.55
N PRO A 464 -25.41 -15.27 6.11
CA PRO A 464 -26.71 -14.59 6.23
C PRO A 464 -26.69 -13.28 7.04
N PRO A 465 -26.16 -13.22 8.28
CA PRO A 465 -26.11 -11.97 9.03
C PRO A 465 -25.16 -10.94 8.41
N MET A 466 -24.07 -11.38 7.75
CA MET A 466 -23.19 -10.46 7.02
C MET A 466 -23.89 -9.86 5.79
N ALA A 467 -24.62 -10.67 5.02
CA ALA A 467 -25.43 -10.18 3.90
C ALA A 467 -26.54 -9.22 4.37
N GLN A 468 -27.18 -9.50 5.51
CA GLN A 468 -28.14 -8.61 6.15
C GLN A 468 -27.50 -7.28 6.58
N ALA A 469 -26.32 -7.31 7.21
CA ALA A 469 -25.59 -6.10 7.62
C ALA A 469 -25.16 -5.24 6.42
N VAL A 470 -24.68 -5.87 5.33
CA VAL A 470 -24.38 -5.17 4.07
C VAL A 470 -25.65 -4.55 3.47
N ARG A 471 -26.78 -5.27 3.47
CA ARG A 471 -28.05 -4.73 2.95
C ARG A 471 -28.50 -3.50 3.75
N VAL A 472 -28.50 -3.58 5.08
CA VAL A 472 -28.85 -2.44 5.96
C VAL A 472 -27.91 -1.26 5.76
N ALA A 473 -26.61 -1.50 5.59
CA ALA A 473 -25.65 -0.43 5.30
C ALA A 473 -25.93 0.25 3.94
N VAL A 474 -26.28 -0.53 2.91
CA VAL A 474 -26.65 0.01 1.58
C VAL A 474 -27.98 0.77 1.65
N GLU A 475 -28.99 0.24 2.35
CA GLU A 475 -30.29 0.90 2.59
C GLU A 475 -30.10 2.23 3.34
N ALA A 476 -29.25 2.27 4.37
CA ALA A 476 -28.93 3.48 5.13
C ALA A 476 -28.18 4.52 4.29
N VAL A 477 -27.22 4.12 3.46
CA VAL A 477 -26.51 5.02 2.52
C VAL A 477 -27.46 5.57 1.47
N ALA A 478 -28.38 4.75 0.95
CA ALA A 478 -29.41 5.20 0.01
C ALA A 478 -30.36 6.23 0.67
N ALA A 479 -30.85 5.94 1.88
CA ALA A 479 -31.70 6.85 2.64
C ALA A 479 -31.00 8.20 2.90
N ALA A 480 -29.75 8.18 3.37
CA ALA A 480 -28.96 9.39 3.58
C ALA A 480 -28.78 10.20 2.28
N SER A 481 -28.49 9.53 1.16
CA SER A 481 -28.36 10.18 -0.16
C SER A 481 -29.68 10.83 -0.62
N THR A 482 -30.83 10.18 -0.40
CA THR A 482 -32.14 10.78 -0.73
C THR A 482 -32.49 11.97 0.15
N ALA A 483 -32.15 11.93 1.45
CA ALA A 483 -32.36 13.05 2.36
C ALA A 483 -31.46 14.25 2.01
N GLU A 484 -30.19 14.02 1.66
CA GLU A 484 -29.28 15.06 1.19
C GLU A 484 -29.78 15.68 -0.13
N THR A 485 -30.30 14.86 -1.05
CA THR A 485 -30.87 15.35 -2.32
C THR A 485 -32.08 16.26 -2.08
N ARG A 486 -33.04 15.84 -1.24
CA ARG A 486 -34.20 16.68 -0.89
C ARG A 486 -33.78 18.00 -0.21
N ALA A 487 -32.81 17.96 0.70
CA ALA A 487 -32.31 19.17 1.36
C ALA A 487 -31.57 20.13 0.39
N ILE A 488 -31.01 19.61 -0.70
CA ILE A 488 -30.44 20.42 -1.79
C ILE A 488 -31.55 21.04 -2.65
N GLU A 489 -32.60 20.29 -2.98
CA GLU A 489 -33.77 20.77 -3.73
C GLU A 489 -34.50 21.89 -2.96
N GLU A 490 -34.77 21.72 -1.67
CA GLU A 490 -35.38 22.74 -0.81
C GLU A 490 -34.55 24.03 -0.76
N ARG A 491 -33.22 23.91 -0.61
CA ARG A 491 -32.30 25.07 -0.66
C ARG A 491 -32.24 25.74 -2.03
N LEU A 492 -32.42 24.99 -3.12
CA LEU A 492 -32.48 25.54 -4.46
C LEU A 492 -33.80 26.29 -4.70
N SER A 493 -34.94 25.74 -4.27
CA SER A 493 -36.24 26.43 -4.35
C SER A 493 -36.18 27.77 -3.63
N VAL A 494 -35.78 27.79 -2.34
CA VAL A 494 -35.70 29.02 -1.55
C VAL A 494 -34.77 30.08 -2.20
N ARG A 495 -33.70 29.66 -2.88
CA ARG A 495 -32.82 30.56 -3.63
C ARG A 495 -33.44 31.09 -4.92
N ILE A 496 -34.22 30.26 -5.62
CA ILE A 496 -34.97 30.66 -6.82
C ILE A 496 -36.05 31.66 -6.41
N ASP A 497 -36.83 31.37 -5.37
CA ASP A 497 -37.89 32.24 -4.86
C ASP A 497 -37.35 33.61 -4.42
N ALA A 498 -36.23 33.63 -3.67
CA ALA A 498 -35.53 34.86 -3.30
C ALA A 498 -34.97 35.62 -4.52
N GLY A 499 -34.50 34.91 -5.54
CA GLY A 499 -34.04 35.49 -6.80
C GLY A 499 -35.18 36.14 -7.60
N VAL A 500 -36.33 35.46 -7.71
CA VAL A 500 -37.55 35.98 -8.35
C VAL A 500 -38.05 37.23 -7.62
N ALA A 501 -38.09 37.21 -6.29
CA ALA A 501 -38.48 38.38 -5.50
C ALA A 501 -37.55 39.59 -5.73
N ALA A 502 -36.23 39.37 -5.80
CA ALA A 502 -35.26 40.42 -6.08
C ALA A 502 -35.38 40.99 -7.51
N VAL A 503 -35.66 40.13 -8.50
CA VAL A 503 -35.92 40.57 -9.89
C VAL A 503 -37.19 41.41 -9.96
N ASN A 504 -38.29 40.96 -9.34
CA ASN A 504 -39.55 41.70 -9.32
C ASN A 504 -39.37 43.10 -8.71
N ALA A 505 -38.74 43.20 -7.55
CA ALA A 505 -38.47 44.48 -6.88
C ALA A 505 -37.66 45.46 -7.77
N HIS A 506 -36.61 45.00 -8.46
CA HIS A 506 -35.88 45.85 -9.42
C HIS A 506 -36.71 46.22 -10.66
N THR A 507 -37.64 45.37 -11.07
CA THR A 507 -38.55 45.66 -12.19
C THR A 507 -39.54 46.75 -11.79
N ASP A 508 -40.12 46.67 -10.59
CA ASP A 508 -41.03 47.66 -10.03
C ASP A 508 -40.35 49.03 -9.82
N GLU A 509 -39.12 49.06 -9.31
CA GLU A 509 -38.31 50.28 -9.28
C GLU A 509 -38.05 50.84 -10.69
N GLY A 510 -37.81 49.97 -11.67
CA GLY A 510 -37.65 50.34 -13.08
C GLY A 510 -38.89 51.02 -13.64
N VAL A 511 -40.06 50.41 -13.42
CA VAL A 511 -41.36 50.96 -13.82
C VAL A 511 -41.64 52.29 -13.12
N GLY A 512 -41.37 52.40 -11.81
CA GLY A 512 -41.52 53.64 -11.05
C GLY A 512 -40.66 54.81 -11.59
N ARG A 513 -39.42 54.52 -12.00
CA ARG A 513 -38.53 55.48 -12.67
C ARG A 513 -39.05 55.91 -14.05
N VAL A 514 -39.64 54.99 -14.82
CA VAL A 514 -40.24 55.32 -16.12
C VAL A 514 -41.50 56.18 -15.95
N ILE A 515 -42.38 55.85 -15.00
CA ILE A 515 -43.61 56.63 -14.74
C ILE A 515 -43.28 58.06 -14.32
N THR A 516 -42.34 58.24 -13.38
CA THR A 516 -41.93 59.58 -12.92
C THR A 516 -41.29 60.42 -14.03
N HIS A 517 -40.43 59.83 -14.87
CA HIS A 517 -39.88 60.49 -16.05
C HIS A 517 -40.99 60.88 -17.06
N THR A 518 -41.96 60.00 -17.29
CA THR A 518 -43.04 60.24 -18.27
C THR A 518 -43.98 61.35 -17.79
N ALA A 519 -44.28 61.40 -16.49
CA ALA A 519 -45.07 62.47 -15.88
C ALA A 519 -44.37 63.84 -15.97
N ALA A 520 -43.05 63.90 -15.74
CA ALA A 520 -42.27 65.12 -15.87
C ALA A 520 -42.28 65.67 -17.31
N VAL A 521 -42.07 64.80 -18.30
CA VAL A 521 -42.16 65.18 -19.73
C VAL A 521 -43.57 65.64 -20.11
N GLY A 522 -44.61 64.99 -19.59
CA GLY A 522 -46.01 65.40 -19.83
C GLY A 522 -46.31 66.81 -19.32
N ALA A 523 -45.84 67.15 -18.11
CA ALA A 523 -46.04 68.48 -17.53
C ALA A 523 -45.31 69.59 -18.31
N ASP A 524 -44.09 69.31 -18.78
CA ASP A 524 -43.27 70.27 -19.54
C ASP A 524 -43.89 70.57 -20.93
N VAL A 525 -44.40 69.53 -21.61
CA VAL A 525 -45.14 69.68 -22.87
C VAL A 525 -46.43 70.48 -22.68
N GLN A 526 -47.17 70.26 -21.59
CA GLN A 526 -48.41 70.98 -21.33
C GLN A 526 -48.17 72.47 -21.05
N SER A 527 -47.19 72.78 -20.19
CA SER A 527 -46.75 74.17 -19.92
C SER A 527 -46.34 74.92 -21.20
N HIS A 528 -45.66 74.23 -22.13
CA HIS A 528 -45.28 74.80 -23.42
C HIS A 528 -46.48 75.11 -24.34
N MET A 529 -47.52 74.26 -24.32
CA MET A 529 -48.73 74.45 -25.11
C MET A 529 -49.59 75.59 -24.56
N ASP A 530 -49.80 75.64 -23.24
CA ASP A 530 -50.56 76.69 -22.56
C ASP A 530 -49.92 78.08 -22.83
N SER A 531 -48.60 78.18 -22.68
CA SER A 531 -47.83 79.40 -22.99
C SER A 531 -47.99 79.88 -24.45
N ARG A 532 -48.24 78.97 -25.39
CA ARG A 532 -48.49 79.30 -26.81
C ARG A 532 -49.94 79.75 -27.05
N PHE A 533 -50.90 79.21 -26.33
CA PHE A 533 -52.29 79.66 -26.38
C PHE A 533 -52.44 81.08 -25.82
N ASP A 534 -51.84 81.36 -24.65
CA ASP A 534 -51.86 82.70 -24.04
C ASP A 534 -51.29 83.77 -24.99
N ALA A 535 -50.19 83.46 -25.69
CA ALA A 535 -49.58 84.37 -26.66
C ALA A 535 -50.49 84.62 -27.88
N LEU A 536 -51.23 83.61 -28.34
CA LEU A 536 -52.20 83.75 -29.44
C LEU A 536 -53.44 84.55 -29.03
N GLU A 537 -53.92 84.40 -27.78
CA GLU A 537 -55.03 85.20 -27.28
C GLU A 537 -54.66 86.69 -27.14
N GLN A 538 -53.45 87.00 -26.68
CA GLN A 538 -52.96 88.39 -26.59
C GLN A 538 -52.88 89.06 -27.97
N ASP A 539 -52.39 88.37 -28.99
CA ASP A 539 -52.28 88.93 -30.35
C ASP A 539 -53.67 89.11 -30.99
N LEU A 540 -54.61 88.19 -30.74
CA LEU A 540 -56.01 88.31 -31.17
C LEU A 540 -56.71 89.53 -30.51
N ALA A 541 -56.49 89.75 -29.22
CA ALA A 541 -57.01 90.91 -28.50
C ALA A 541 -56.48 92.22 -29.10
N ARG A 542 -55.18 92.27 -29.42
CA ARG A 542 -54.52 93.43 -30.04
C ARG A 542 -55.03 93.72 -31.46
N GLN A 543 -55.30 92.69 -32.26
CA GLN A 543 -55.93 92.86 -33.58
C GLN A 543 -57.36 93.40 -33.47
N ARG A 544 -58.14 92.95 -32.47
CA ARG A 544 -59.49 93.48 -32.22
C ARG A 544 -59.49 94.93 -31.75
N GLU A 545 -58.52 95.33 -30.94
CA GLU A 545 -58.34 96.74 -30.55
C GLU A 545 -58.06 97.63 -31.78
N LEU A 546 -57.20 97.18 -32.70
CA LEU A 546 -56.93 97.88 -33.96
C LEU A 546 -58.19 98.01 -34.84
N LEU A 547 -58.99 96.94 -34.96
CA LEU A 547 -60.26 96.96 -35.70
C LEU A 547 -61.30 97.90 -35.07
N ALA A 548 -61.32 98.02 -33.74
CA ALA A 548 -62.18 98.98 -33.04
C ALA A 548 -61.76 100.43 -33.31
N ARG A 549 -60.45 100.74 -33.26
CA ARG A 549 -59.92 102.08 -33.56
C ARG A 549 -60.20 102.52 -35.00
N LEU A 550 -60.09 101.60 -35.97
CA LEU A 550 -60.43 101.86 -37.38
C LEU A 550 -61.90 102.26 -37.61
N LEU A 551 -62.81 101.93 -36.67
CA LEU A 551 -64.21 102.35 -36.69
C LEU A 551 -64.48 103.66 -35.93
N THR A 552 -63.77 103.94 -34.83
CA THR A 552 -63.93 105.19 -34.08
C THR A 552 -63.36 106.39 -34.83
N ASP A 553 -62.29 106.18 -35.58
CA ASP A 553 -61.52 107.25 -36.21
C ASP A 553 -62.02 107.58 -37.64
N ASP A 554 -63.18 107.01 -38.04
CA ASP A 554 -63.85 107.18 -39.33
C ASP A 554 -62.98 106.98 -40.59
N ILE A 555 -61.96 106.13 -40.44
CA ILE A 555 -61.07 105.69 -41.52
C ILE A 555 -61.82 104.77 -42.49
N VAL A 556 -62.64 103.84 -41.98
CA VAL A 556 -63.51 102.99 -42.81
C VAL A 556 -64.80 103.75 -43.14
N ARG A 557 -64.87 104.31 -44.35
CA ARG A 557 -66.01 105.16 -44.80
C ARG A 557 -67.10 104.43 -45.60
N ASP A 558 -66.81 103.24 -46.13
CA ASP A 558 -67.83 102.43 -46.82
C ASP A 558 -68.84 101.83 -45.82
N PRO A 559 -70.16 102.07 -45.96
CA PRO A 559 -71.17 101.58 -45.03
C PRO A 559 -71.21 100.04 -44.92
N ARG A 560 -70.93 99.33 -46.01
CA ARG A 560 -70.98 97.86 -46.05
C ARG A 560 -69.79 97.24 -45.30
N SER A 561 -68.62 97.85 -45.44
CA SER A 561 -67.39 97.51 -44.72
C SER A 561 -67.49 97.82 -43.23
N ARG A 562 -68.09 98.96 -42.83
CA ARG A 562 -68.36 99.26 -41.41
C ARG A 562 -69.27 98.22 -40.76
N ALA A 563 -70.27 97.71 -41.48
CA ALA A 563 -71.16 96.65 -40.99
C ALA A 563 -70.41 95.33 -40.77
N LEU A 564 -69.49 94.95 -41.67
CA LEU A 564 -68.66 93.75 -41.54
C LEU A 564 -67.67 93.83 -40.37
N VAL A 565 -66.98 94.96 -40.19
CA VAL A 565 -66.05 95.13 -39.05
C VAL A 565 -66.79 95.13 -37.71
N ARG A 566 -68.00 95.72 -37.63
CA ARG A 566 -68.85 95.58 -36.43
C ARG A 566 -69.29 94.14 -36.18
N ALA A 567 -69.59 93.37 -37.23
CA ALA A 567 -69.97 91.96 -37.08
C ALA A 567 -68.84 91.11 -36.49
N GLU A 568 -67.57 91.32 -36.91
CA GLU A 568 -66.43 90.60 -36.36
C GLU A 568 -66.01 91.04 -34.95
N LEU A 569 -66.27 92.29 -34.55
CA LEU A 569 -66.08 92.75 -33.16
C LEU A 569 -67.13 92.16 -32.19
N VAL A 570 -68.32 91.83 -32.68
CA VAL A 570 -69.40 91.20 -31.89
C VAL A 570 -69.29 89.67 -31.89
N ARG A 571 -68.44 89.08 -32.74
CA ARG A 571 -68.29 87.63 -32.88
C ARG A 571 -67.52 87.03 -31.69
N ALA A 572 -68.16 86.19 -30.89
CA ALA A 572 -67.49 85.48 -29.79
C ALA A 572 -66.38 84.54 -30.32
N PRO A 573 -65.27 84.34 -29.58
CA PRO A 573 -64.28 83.32 -29.91
C PRO A 573 -64.92 81.92 -29.88
N VAL A 574 -64.57 81.08 -30.85
CA VAL A 574 -64.96 79.66 -30.83
C VAL A 574 -63.90 78.89 -30.02
N PRO A 575 -64.27 78.14 -28.96
CA PRO A 575 -63.30 77.36 -28.20
C PRO A 575 -62.71 76.24 -29.07
N ALA A 576 -61.41 76.02 -28.98
CA ALA A 576 -60.73 74.93 -29.67
C ALA A 576 -61.16 73.57 -29.09
N ALA A 577 -61.44 72.60 -29.96
CA ALA A 577 -61.82 71.25 -29.55
C ALA A 577 -60.58 70.46 -29.04
N PRO A 578 -60.68 69.74 -27.91
CA PRO A 578 -59.57 68.94 -27.40
C PRO A 578 -59.32 67.68 -28.24
N THR A 579 -58.09 67.52 -28.74
CA THR A 579 -57.64 66.32 -29.47
C THR A 579 -57.24 65.21 -28.50
N THR A 580 -58.10 64.19 -28.36
CA THR A 580 -57.79 62.97 -27.62
C THR A 580 -57.08 61.95 -28.52
N ALA A 581 -55.89 61.48 -28.13
CA ALA A 581 -55.16 60.44 -28.86
C ALA A 581 -54.36 59.50 -27.93
N THR A 582 -55.07 58.62 -27.21
CA THR A 582 -54.47 57.48 -26.50
C THR A 582 -54.54 56.22 -27.37
N ALA A 583 -53.41 55.82 -27.95
CA ALA A 583 -53.29 54.55 -28.65
C ALA A 583 -52.99 53.40 -27.66
N GLN A 584 -53.95 52.49 -27.47
CA GLN A 584 -53.70 51.21 -26.80
C GLN A 584 -52.92 50.27 -27.73
N VAL A 585 -51.96 49.52 -27.16
CA VAL A 585 -51.38 48.33 -27.81
C VAL A 585 -51.52 47.15 -26.84
N LEU A 586 -52.43 46.23 -27.16
CA LEU A 586 -52.47 44.90 -26.54
C LEU A 586 -51.22 44.10 -26.93
N ARG A 587 -50.76 43.22 -26.04
CA ARG A 587 -50.34 41.86 -26.45
C ARG A 587 -50.87 40.80 -25.51
N SER A 588 -51.28 39.68 -26.12
CA SER A 588 -52.07 38.61 -25.53
C SER A 588 -51.23 37.55 -24.84
N ALA A 589 -51.89 36.76 -23.98
CA ALA A 589 -51.39 35.48 -23.50
C ALA A 589 -51.43 34.39 -24.58
N THR A 590 -50.49 33.44 -24.51
CA THR A 590 -50.79 32.02 -24.71
C THR A 590 -49.70 31.12 -24.11
N GLU A 591 -50.10 30.24 -23.19
CA GLU A 591 -49.50 28.92 -23.02
C GLU A 591 -50.28 27.93 -23.93
N PRO A 592 -49.69 26.82 -24.42
CA PRO A 592 -49.63 25.62 -23.58
C PRO A 592 -48.40 24.72 -23.76
N ALA A 593 -48.14 23.89 -22.75
CA ALA A 593 -47.05 22.91 -22.72
C ALA A 593 -47.29 21.67 -23.60
N ALA A 594 -46.19 21.06 -24.06
CA ALA A 594 -46.14 19.79 -24.78
C ALA A 594 -45.65 18.64 -23.86
N PRO A 595 -45.91 17.35 -24.18
CA PRO A 595 -45.98 16.29 -23.17
C PRO A 595 -44.62 15.73 -22.71
N VAL A 596 -44.59 15.27 -21.45
CA VAL A 596 -43.44 14.63 -20.80
C VAL A 596 -43.28 13.18 -21.25
N THR A 597 -42.16 12.85 -21.89
CA THR A 597 -41.72 11.47 -22.15
C THR A 597 -41.00 10.88 -20.93
N THR A 598 -41.29 9.61 -20.62
CA THR A 598 -40.66 8.88 -19.51
C THR A 598 -39.20 8.49 -19.83
N PRO A 599 -38.25 8.62 -18.88
CA PRO A 599 -36.85 8.25 -19.13
C PRO A 599 -36.61 6.74 -18.99
N THR A 600 -35.92 6.15 -19.97
CA THR A 600 -35.40 4.78 -19.94
C THR A 600 -34.30 4.63 -18.85
N PRO A 601 -34.17 3.48 -18.16
CA PRO A 601 -33.15 3.29 -17.13
C PRO A 601 -31.71 3.46 -17.67
N ALA A 602 -30.91 4.30 -17.01
CA ALA A 602 -29.53 4.53 -17.39
C ALA A 602 -28.63 3.31 -17.05
N PRO A 603 -27.61 3.01 -17.88
CA PRO A 603 -26.66 1.94 -17.60
C PRO A 603 -25.82 2.22 -16.34
N PRO A 604 -25.31 1.18 -15.64
CA PRO A 604 -24.58 1.34 -14.39
C PRO A 604 -23.31 2.19 -14.58
N ILE A 605 -23.20 3.24 -13.75
CA ILE A 605 -22.11 4.22 -13.83
C ILE A 605 -20.80 3.59 -13.32
N SER A 606 -19.74 3.69 -14.13
CA SER A 606 -18.40 3.23 -13.75
C SER A 606 -17.90 3.90 -12.46
N THR A 607 -17.37 3.11 -11.53
CA THR A 607 -16.75 3.60 -10.28
C THR A 607 -15.56 4.53 -10.55
N GLN A 608 -14.85 4.33 -11.67
CA GLN A 608 -13.81 5.24 -12.12
C GLN A 608 -14.40 6.58 -12.57
N LEU A 609 -15.51 6.60 -13.29
CA LEU A 609 -16.21 7.83 -13.70
C LEU A 609 -16.71 8.64 -12.49
N LEU A 610 -17.20 7.97 -11.44
CA LEU A 610 -17.59 8.63 -10.19
C LEU A 610 -16.39 9.28 -9.47
N THR A 611 -15.25 8.58 -9.42
CA THR A 611 -13.99 9.09 -8.84
C THR A 611 -13.46 10.29 -9.64
N ASP A 612 -13.49 10.16 -10.96
CA ASP A 612 -13.08 11.18 -11.92
C ASP A 612 -13.93 12.46 -11.80
N ARG A 613 -15.26 12.32 -11.82
CA ARG A 613 -16.20 13.44 -11.60
C ARG A 613 -16.00 14.10 -10.24
N ARG A 614 -15.72 13.34 -9.18
CA ARG A 614 -15.42 13.89 -7.85
C ARG A 614 -14.13 14.72 -7.87
N ASN A 615 -13.06 14.20 -8.48
CA ASN A 615 -11.80 14.92 -8.60
C ASN A 615 -11.94 16.21 -9.42
N VAL A 616 -12.68 16.16 -10.54
CA VAL A 616 -12.98 17.34 -11.36
C VAL A 616 -13.78 18.39 -10.58
N ARG A 617 -14.84 17.99 -9.87
CA ARG A 617 -15.63 18.91 -9.01
C ARG A 617 -14.77 19.55 -7.91
N THR A 618 -13.88 18.79 -7.27
CA THR A 618 -12.95 19.32 -6.25
C THR A 618 -11.99 20.36 -6.85
N LEU A 619 -11.45 20.12 -8.05
CA LEU A 619 -10.58 21.08 -8.73
C LEU A 619 -11.34 22.31 -9.26
N GLN A 620 -12.60 22.15 -9.70
CA GLN A 620 -13.48 23.27 -10.06
C GLN A 620 -13.80 24.15 -8.86
N ALA A 621 -14.19 23.55 -7.72
CA ALA A 621 -14.47 24.28 -6.48
C ALA A 621 -13.24 25.03 -5.94
N ALA A 622 -12.04 24.51 -6.18
CA ALA A 622 -10.77 25.17 -5.86
C ALA A 622 -10.33 26.22 -6.91
N GLY A 623 -11.13 26.53 -7.93
CA GLY A 623 -10.79 27.44 -9.03
C GLY A 623 -9.73 26.92 -10.03
N LYS A 624 -9.13 25.75 -9.77
CA LYS A 624 -7.97 25.20 -10.48
C LYS A 624 -8.25 24.73 -11.91
N LEU A 625 -9.51 24.72 -12.36
CA LEU A 625 -9.92 24.39 -13.73
C LEU A 625 -10.51 25.58 -14.51
N ALA A 626 -10.30 26.81 -14.05
CA ALA A 626 -10.69 28.01 -14.79
C ALA A 626 -10.08 28.02 -16.21
N GLY A 627 -10.96 28.01 -17.22
CA GLY A 627 -10.58 27.98 -18.64
C GLY A 627 -9.99 26.65 -19.14
N VAL A 628 -10.07 25.56 -18.37
CA VAL A 628 -9.60 24.23 -18.76
C VAL A 628 -10.77 23.38 -19.28
N PRO A 629 -10.78 22.94 -20.56
CA PRO A 629 -11.81 22.04 -21.05
C PRO A 629 -11.79 20.70 -20.32
N ILE A 630 -12.96 20.13 -20.05
CA ILE A 630 -13.10 18.81 -19.44
C ILE A 630 -13.59 17.84 -20.52
N TYR A 631 -12.89 16.73 -20.69
CA TYR A 631 -13.37 15.61 -21.49
C TYR A 631 -14.23 14.72 -20.60
N GLU A 632 -15.44 14.39 -21.05
CA GLU A 632 -16.33 13.48 -20.35
C GLU A 632 -16.91 12.46 -21.33
N SER A 633 -16.98 11.21 -20.89
CA SER A 633 -17.53 10.07 -21.62
C SER A 633 -18.39 9.21 -20.70
N ALA A 634 -18.95 8.11 -21.24
CA ALA A 634 -19.65 7.11 -20.43
C ALA A 634 -18.75 6.40 -19.40
N THR A 635 -17.42 6.57 -19.46
CA THR A 635 -16.46 5.83 -18.62
C THR A 635 -15.38 6.69 -17.93
N GLU A 636 -15.10 7.91 -18.41
CA GLU A 636 -14.01 8.76 -17.91
C GLU A 636 -14.41 10.26 -17.84
N CYS A 637 -13.86 11.01 -16.88
CA CYS A 637 -14.04 12.47 -16.79
C CYS A 637 -12.71 13.16 -16.39
N VAL A 638 -12.07 13.88 -17.31
CA VAL A 638 -10.66 14.26 -17.17
C VAL A 638 -10.37 15.64 -17.77
N PRO A 639 -9.60 16.52 -17.08
CA PRO A 639 -9.24 17.84 -17.61
C PRO A 639 -8.22 17.76 -18.76
N LEU A 640 -8.49 18.49 -19.83
CA LEU A 640 -7.68 18.55 -21.06
C LEU A 640 -6.58 19.62 -20.96
N LEU A 641 -5.61 19.39 -20.07
CA LEU A 641 -4.49 20.31 -19.88
C LEU A 641 -3.62 20.46 -21.14
N THR A 642 -3.29 21.71 -21.47
CA THR A 642 -2.33 22.10 -22.51
C THR A 642 -0.94 22.34 -21.90
N LEU A 643 0.10 22.22 -22.72
CA LEU A 643 1.47 22.53 -22.33
C LEU A 643 1.88 23.84 -22.99
N ALA A 644 2.67 24.66 -22.29
CA ALA A 644 3.19 25.89 -22.91
C ALA A 644 4.06 25.53 -24.11
N GLU A 645 3.96 26.24 -25.23
CA GLU A 645 4.63 25.85 -26.48
C GLU A 645 6.14 26.14 -26.46
N GLN A 646 6.57 27.30 -25.95
CA GLN A 646 7.99 27.68 -25.82
C GLN A 646 8.38 28.23 -24.43
N PRO A 647 8.16 27.48 -23.33
CA PRO A 647 8.56 27.91 -21.99
C PRO A 647 10.08 27.87 -21.80
N ASN A 648 10.60 28.84 -21.03
CA ASN A 648 11.91 28.67 -20.40
C ASN A 648 11.86 27.52 -19.37
N TRP A 649 13.02 27.02 -18.94
CA TRP A 649 13.07 25.85 -18.06
C TRP A 649 12.46 26.10 -16.66
N GLY A 650 12.48 27.34 -16.17
CA GLY A 650 11.80 27.73 -14.94
C GLY A 650 10.29 27.54 -15.06
N VAL A 651 9.70 28.04 -16.16
CA VAL A 651 8.27 27.91 -16.46
C VAL A 651 7.85 26.46 -16.68
N VAL A 652 8.69 25.60 -17.28
CA VAL A 652 8.42 24.15 -17.35
C VAL A 652 8.27 23.55 -15.95
N LEU A 653 9.18 23.92 -15.05
CA LEU A 653 9.21 23.39 -13.69
C LEU A 653 8.05 23.95 -12.84
N ASP A 654 7.71 25.23 -12.99
CA ASP A 654 6.54 25.84 -12.35
C ASP A 654 5.23 25.21 -12.84
N GLN A 655 5.06 25.06 -14.17
CA GLN A 655 3.91 24.38 -14.78
C GLN A 655 3.76 22.93 -14.25
N TYR A 656 4.87 22.24 -13.99
CA TYR A 656 4.85 20.90 -13.41
C TYR A 656 4.42 20.89 -11.94
N VAL A 657 5.01 21.74 -11.10
CA VAL A 657 4.89 21.69 -9.63
C VAL A 657 3.71 22.50 -9.10
N ASN A 658 3.56 23.74 -9.58
CA ASN A 658 2.62 24.74 -9.09
C ASN A 658 1.49 25.05 -10.07
N GLY A 659 1.61 24.66 -11.33
CA GLY A 659 0.65 24.99 -12.37
C GLY A 659 0.92 26.37 -12.97
N VAL A 660 -0.02 26.85 -13.77
CA VAL A 660 0.06 28.16 -14.46
C VAL A 660 -1.23 28.92 -14.14
N ASP A 661 -1.12 30.19 -13.78
CA ASP A 661 -2.25 31.08 -13.47
C ASP A 661 -3.24 30.52 -12.43
N GLY A 662 -2.71 29.86 -11.38
CA GLY A 662 -3.50 29.22 -10.33
C GLY A 662 -4.22 27.92 -10.74
N ARG A 663 -4.05 27.47 -11.99
CA ARG A 663 -4.63 26.21 -12.50
C ARG A 663 -3.92 24.99 -11.92
N VAL A 664 -4.57 23.83 -12.01
CA VAL A 664 -4.03 22.53 -11.57
C VAL A 664 -2.65 22.25 -12.16
N SER A 665 -1.71 21.79 -11.33
CA SER A 665 -0.36 21.48 -11.78
C SER A 665 -0.30 20.13 -12.52
N LEU A 666 0.68 19.94 -13.40
CA LEU A 666 0.81 18.65 -14.10
C LEU A 666 1.09 17.50 -13.13
N MET A 667 1.79 17.76 -12.02
CA MET A 667 2.00 16.80 -10.94
C MET A 667 0.67 16.39 -10.28
N GLU A 668 -0.18 17.36 -9.92
CA GLU A 668 -1.50 17.11 -9.32
C GLU A 668 -2.43 16.36 -10.29
N ALA A 669 -2.46 16.73 -11.57
CA ALA A 669 -3.21 16.02 -12.60
C ALA A 669 -2.68 14.60 -12.87
N GLN A 670 -1.36 14.40 -12.80
CA GLN A 670 -0.71 13.10 -12.94
C GLN A 670 -1.00 12.16 -11.76
N GLN A 671 -1.20 12.72 -10.56
CA GLN A 671 -1.63 11.99 -9.35
C GLN A 671 -3.12 11.62 -9.41
N LEU A 672 -4.00 12.59 -9.74
CA LEU A 672 -5.46 12.39 -9.71
C LEU A 672 -6.02 11.56 -10.89
N PHE A 673 -5.43 11.69 -12.09
CA PHE A 673 -5.96 11.06 -13.32
C PHE A 673 -4.98 10.07 -13.98
N GLY A 674 -3.79 9.87 -13.41
CA GLY A 674 -2.78 8.97 -13.96
C GLY A 674 -2.29 9.42 -15.34
N LYS A 675 -2.08 8.48 -16.27
CA LYS A 675 -1.65 8.83 -17.65
C LYS A 675 -2.80 9.42 -18.50
N ARG A 676 -4.05 9.41 -18.01
CA ARG A 676 -5.23 9.66 -18.84
C ARG A 676 -5.34 11.11 -19.28
N TRP A 677 -5.02 12.09 -18.43
CA TRP A 677 -5.10 13.53 -18.79
C TRP A 677 -4.35 13.89 -20.09
N ARG A 678 -3.26 13.17 -20.40
CA ARG A 678 -2.46 13.32 -21.62
C ARG A 678 -2.77 12.32 -22.74
N LEU A 679 -3.54 11.26 -22.46
CA LEU A 679 -3.96 10.23 -23.41
C LEU A 679 -5.42 10.36 -23.87
N CYS A 680 -6.22 11.19 -23.20
CA CYS A 680 -7.62 11.45 -23.51
C CYS A 680 -7.85 11.74 -25.01
N PRO A 681 -9.04 11.41 -25.53
CA PRO A 681 -9.46 11.82 -26.87
C PRO A 681 -9.33 13.33 -27.05
N ARG A 682 -8.49 13.71 -28.00
CA ARG A 682 -8.24 15.05 -28.53
C ARG A 682 -7.95 14.87 -30.02
N GLU A 683 -7.93 15.96 -30.77
CA GLU A 683 -7.44 15.94 -32.15
C GLU A 683 -6.09 15.20 -32.25
N PRO A 684 -5.88 14.29 -33.23
CA PRO A 684 -4.68 13.46 -33.29
C PRO A 684 -3.35 14.23 -33.37
N ALA A 685 -3.36 15.47 -33.88
CA ALA A 685 -2.20 16.36 -33.84
C ALA A 685 -1.93 16.87 -32.41
N ALA A 686 -2.94 17.49 -31.77
CA ALA A 686 -2.85 18.01 -30.41
C ALA A 686 -2.44 16.93 -29.37
N ARG A 687 -2.99 15.71 -29.48
CA ARG A 687 -2.62 14.58 -28.62
C ARG A 687 -1.14 14.18 -28.80
N ARG A 688 -0.67 14.09 -30.04
CA ARG A 688 0.74 13.75 -30.33
C ARG A 688 1.70 14.82 -29.81
N ASN A 689 1.36 16.10 -29.97
CA ASN A 689 2.16 17.21 -29.44
C ASN A 689 2.27 17.13 -27.91
N VAL A 690 1.15 17.01 -27.18
CA VAL A 690 1.19 16.94 -25.71
C VAL A 690 1.99 15.73 -25.20
N ILE A 691 1.86 14.55 -25.83
CA ILE A 691 2.67 13.38 -25.46
C ILE A 691 4.16 13.62 -25.73
N LYS A 692 4.52 14.13 -26.91
CA LYS A 692 5.91 14.41 -27.31
C LYS A 692 6.53 15.44 -26.36
N THR A 693 5.90 16.59 -26.20
CA THR A 693 6.38 17.70 -25.38
C THR A 693 6.46 17.34 -23.88
N PHE A 694 5.53 16.54 -23.35
CA PHE A 694 5.65 16.03 -21.97
C PHE A 694 6.83 15.05 -21.83
N SER A 695 7.04 14.19 -22.82
CA SER A 695 8.16 13.22 -22.84
C SER A 695 9.52 13.93 -22.89
N GLU A 696 9.65 14.94 -23.75
CA GLU A 696 10.86 15.77 -23.87
C GLU A 696 11.20 16.49 -22.55
N ARG A 697 10.19 16.97 -21.82
CA ARG A 697 10.35 17.67 -20.52
C ARG A 697 10.52 16.74 -19.32
N SER A 698 10.29 15.44 -19.49
CA SER A 698 10.21 14.45 -18.39
C SER A 698 11.47 14.34 -17.52
N HIS A 699 12.65 14.64 -18.06
CA HIS A 699 13.91 14.64 -17.28
C HIS A 699 13.94 15.73 -16.20
N LEU A 700 13.33 16.90 -16.46
CA LEU A 700 13.24 17.99 -15.49
C LEU A 700 12.13 17.74 -14.45
N HIS A 701 11.01 17.13 -14.87
CA HIS A 701 9.98 16.63 -13.95
C HIS A 701 10.58 15.60 -12.97
N ARG A 702 11.34 14.62 -13.48
CA ARG A 702 12.04 13.60 -12.69
C ARG A 702 13.05 14.19 -11.70
N ALA A 703 13.76 15.25 -12.08
CA ALA A 703 14.68 15.94 -11.17
C ALA A 703 13.94 16.52 -9.96
N PHE A 704 12.74 17.10 -10.17
CA PHE A 704 11.88 17.51 -9.07
C PHE A 704 11.37 16.33 -8.25
N ASP A 705 10.85 15.28 -8.89
CA ASP A 705 10.31 14.09 -8.19
C ASP A 705 11.33 13.46 -7.24
N VAL A 706 12.59 13.34 -7.68
CA VAL A 706 13.68 12.77 -6.87
C VAL A 706 14.04 13.67 -5.69
N GLU A 707 14.16 14.98 -5.89
CA GLU A 707 14.45 15.92 -4.80
C GLU A 707 13.28 16.08 -3.83
N TYR A 708 12.04 16.05 -4.34
CA TYR A 708 10.83 16.10 -3.53
C TYR A 708 10.66 14.82 -2.70
N ALA A 709 10.91 13.64 -3.28
CA ALA A 709 10.94 12.38 -2.53
C ALA A 709 12.07 12.33 -1.48
N ARG A 710 13.21 12.98 -1.74
CA ARG A 710 14.36 13.01 -0.81
C ARG A 710 14.13 13.92 0.41
N ARG A 711 13.53 15.09 0.21
CA ARG A 711 13.46 16.14 1.26
C ARG A 711 12.17 16.97 1.31
N GLY A 712 11.25 16.80 0.35
CA GLY A 712 10.03 17.60 0.21
C GLY A 712 9.12 17.61 1.43
N HIS A 713 9.08 16.53 2.22
CA HIS A 713 8.33 16.48 3.48
C HIS A 713 8.89 17.41 4.56
N ALA A 714 10.22 17.63 4.61
CA ALA A 714 10.86 18.46 5.62
C ALA A 714 10.96 19.94 5.22
N VAL A 715 11.03 20.24 3.92
CA VAL A 715 11.25 21.61 3.42
C VAL A 715 10.08 22.21 2.63
N GLY A 716 9.08 21.40 2.27
CA GLY A 716 7.96 21.80 1.41
C GLY A 716 8.31 21.84 -0.09
N LYS A 717 7.29 21.69 -0.95
CA LYS A 717 7.45 21.67 -2.41
C LYS A 717 8.13 22.95 -2.95
N ASP A 718 7.80 24.11 -2.38
CA ASP A 718 8.28 25.41 -2.86
C ASP A 718 9.73 25.69 -2.49
N ARG A 719 10.28 25.02 -1.47
CA ARG A 719 11.72 25.06 -1.17
C ARG A 719 12.49 24.11 -2.06
N VAL A 720 11.97 22.91 -2.33
CA VAL A 720 12.55 22.00 -3.34
C VAL A 720 12.59 22.67 -4.72
N LEU A 721 11.51 23.35 -5.11
CA LEU A 721 11.40 24.10 -6.36
C LEU A 721 12.46 25.22 -6.46
N ARG A 722 12.59 26.03 -5.39
CA ARG A 722 13.61 27.09 -5.31
C ARG A 722 15.03 26.54 -5.36
N ASP A 723 15.33 25.49 -4.61
CA ASP A 723 16.66 24.89 -4.56
C ASP A 723 17.04 24.23 -5.90
N LEU A 724 16.07 23.61 -6.59
CA LEU A 724 16.29 23.06 -7.94
C LEU A 724 16.50 24.18 -8.96
N LYS A 725 15.77 25.30 -8.86
CA LYS A 725 16.04 26.51 -9.67
C LYS A 725 17.43 27.08 -9.40
N ALA A 726 17.84 27.17 -8.15
CA ALA A 726 19.18 27.61 -7.75
C ALA A 726 20.32 26.65 -8.18
N LYS A 727 20.00 25.43 -8.65
CA LYS A 727 20.96 24.45 -9.17
C LYS A 727 21.32 24.64 -10.65
N PHE A 728 20.43 25.27 -11.43
CA PHE A 728 20.58 25.52 -12.86
C PHE A 728 20.78 27.01 -13.26
N PRO A 729 21.41 27.90 -12.45
CA PRO A 729 21.39 29.35 -12.68
C PRO A 729 22.24 29.79 -13.88
N ALA A 730 23.21 28.99 -14.30
CA ALA A 730 24.12 29.29 -15.40
C ALA A 730 23.60 28.82 -16.79
N GLU A 731 22.45 28.15 -16.85
CA GLU A 731 21.96 27.50 -18.07
C GLU A 731 20.77 28.27 -18.67
N ALA A 732 21.07 29.13 -19.65
CA ALA A 732 20.09 30.02 -20.27
C ALA A 732 19.01 29.32 -21.13
N SER A 733 19.21 28.04 -21.52
CA SER A 733 18.29 27.33 -22.42
C SER A 733 17.71 26.05 -21.82
N LEU A 734 16.44 25.77 -22.15
CA LEU A 734 15.75 24.53 -21.78
C LEU A 734 16.51 23.27 -22.23
N LYS A 735 17.16 23.33 -23.40
CA LYS A 735 17.95 22.21 -23.94
C LYS A 735 19.17 21.87 -23.06
N ALA A 736 19.84 22.87 -22.51
CA ALA A 736 20.96 22.67 -21.57
C ALA A 736 20.47 22.01 -20.27
N VAL A 737 19.45 22.60 -19.64
CA VAL A 737 18.89 22.10 -18.37
C VAL A 737 18.33 20.69 -18.49
N LEU A 738 17.67 20.33 -19.60
CA LEU A 738 17.22 18.95 -19.84
C LEU A 738 18.39 17.97 -20.01
N SER A 739 19.46 18.38 -20.71
CA SER A 739 20.67 17.56 -20.87
C SER A 739 21.38 17.32 -19.54
N ARG A 740 21.52 18.36 -18.70
CA ARG A 740 22.09 18.23 -17.36
C ARG A 740 21.19 17.44 -16.41
N SER A 741 19.88 17.70 -16.39
CA SER A 741 18.91 16.93 -15.61
C SER A 741 18.95 15.44 -15.97
N LYS A 742 19.11 15.09 -17.25
CA LYS A 742 19.28 13.70 -17.71
C LYS A 742 20.57 13.04 -17.21
N ARG A 743 21.66 13.81 -17.01
CA ARG A 743 22.94 13.32 -16.46
C ARG A 743 22.89 13.17 -14.94
N GLU A 744 22.34 14.16 -14.23
CA GLU A 744 22.30 14.18 -12.75
C GLU A 744 21.18 13.31 -12.16
N TYR A 745 20.07 13.15 -12.90
CA TYR A 745 18.91 12.35 -12.50
C TYR A 745 18.61 11.27 -13.56
N PRO A 746 19.57 10.36 -13.84
CA PRO A 746 19.44 9.39 -14.92
C PRO A 746 18.23 8.48 -14.72
N VAL A 747 17.65 8.03 -15.82
CA VAL A 747 16.64 6.97 -15.80
C VAL A 747 17.35 5.67 -15.46
N GLU A 748 16.96 5.02 -14.36
CA GLU A 748 17.34 3.64 -14.07
C GLU A 748 16.82 2.75 -15.22
N LYS A 749 17.67 2.50 -16.22
CA LYS A 749 17.44 1.41 -17.15
C LYS A 749 17.50 0.11 -16.35
N GLY A 750 16.52 -0.77 -16.54
CA GLY A 750 16.70 -2.16 -16.14
C GLY A 750 17.94 -2.68 -16.86
N GLY A 751 18.91 -3.20 -16.10
CA GLY A 751 20.19 -3.62 -16.65
C GLY A 751 20.03 -4.83 -17.57
N GLU A 752 20.13 -4.60 -18.87
CA GLU A 752 20.77 -5.56 -19.76
C GLU A 752 22.27 -5.52 -19.42
N CYS A 753 22.79 -6.61 -18.86
CA CYS A 753 24.21 -6.77 -18.60
C CYS A 753 24.83 -7.58 -19.74
N VAL A 754 25.88 -7.00 -20.35
CA VAL A 754 27.06 -7.76 -20.76
C VAL A 754 27.78 -8.22 -19.49
#